data_AF-A0A535DRI6-F1
#
_entry.id   AF-A0A535DRI6-F1
#
_cell.length_a   1.000
_cell.length_b   1.000
_cell.length_c   1.000
_cell.angle_alpha   90.00
_cell.angle_beta   90.00
_cell.angle_gamma   90.00
#
_symmetry.space_group_name_H-M   'P 1'
#
loop_
_entity.id
_entity.type
_entity.pdbx_description
1 polymer ?
#
loop_
_entity_poly.entity_id
_entity_poly.type
_entity_poly.pdbx_seq_one_letter_code
_entity_poly.pdbx_strand_id
1 'polypeptide(L)'
;MNISGPAATANLVVGNYIGTTATGSTPDASPFQNTLGNTADGVRIDNAPNNTIGGTSVAERNVIAGNKGNGVQISGSAATTNVVKGNFIGLDATGAIDRGNGGNGVLLKDAPNNLIGGTASGSRNLISGNGSQGVYIQNSGATGNRVEGNYIGTTISGDSVAGNDSDGVMLDRAPGNTIGGTTAEARNVIAANGGRGVRFQGTEATGNLIEGNYIGTTANGVGGTGIGNNYDGLFIAGGGGNTIGGSVVGSRNVIAGNGRNGIQVLSDGNVIQGNYIGIDASGATARPNGNTTLSVGDGILVSDAKNNVIGGTASGSSNVISSNIVAGIEISGGASSGTVIQGNLIGTDATGMLARGNGQDGIKLNSAVNTLVGGTTASARNVIAANGARFITNGIVIQGSGATGNQVKGNYIGTDITGARALGNSSDGVFIFGAPGVTIGGTTAGARNVISGNGGRGVEIFGSTASGVVVQGNIVGLDAGGTVAVGNGADGIVVTGAPANIIGGSSAGAANIVSANGAMGVEILDLGATGNIVKGNRIGTDISGGAGLGNVLYGVFINGAPGNSIGGTDVGAANVISDNDAGVFISGLGATGNTVQGNFIGTNPAGTAPLANAFDGVRVGGSASNNIIGGSLSAAGNVIAFNGGNGVLIDSGTGDSILSNSIFSNASLGIDLGFDGLTPNDAGDGDSGANNLQNFPVLSTVQSTNSGTTVTGNLNSTPGSSFTIQFFSGNACDPSGNGEGKTLLGSLNVQTSGTGSAGFNQTFPPIVAAGYWVSGTATDASGNTSEFSSCLQVTGITPPPLTQGDIDCSGHVNSIDALRLLRYVAGLDVTQNQPCPPPGTNLPPKWGDADCNGAITSVDALKVLRFVAGLAVSQTQPCPAIGQPVS
;
A
#
# COMPACT_ATOMS: atom_id res chain seq x y z
N MET A 1 51.33 33.67 1.44
CA MET A 1 51.42 34.33 2.78
C MET A 1 51.28 33.25 3.86
N ASN A 2 52.08 33.29 4.93
CA ASN A 2 52.09 32.25 5.98
C ASN A 2 51.85 32.86 7.37
N ILE A 3 50.85 32.36 8.09
CA ILE A 3 50.46 32.72 9.46
C ILE A 3 50.60 31.45 10.30
N SER A 4 51.59 31.38 11.19
CA SER A 4 51.92 30.11 11.85
C SER A 4 52.22 30.27 13.34
N GLY A 5 51.76 29.28 14.11
CA GLY A 5 51.97 29.14 15.54
C GLY A 5 50.87 29.77 16.39
N PRO A 6 50.77 29.34 17.67
CA PRO A 6 49.65 29.72 18.54
C PRO A 6 49.61 31.21 18.89
N ALA A 7 50.74 31.92 18.75
CA ALA A 7 50.82 33.35 18.95
C ALA A 7 50.34 34.17 17.74
N ALA A 8 50.21 33.55 16.56
CA ALA A 8 49.73 34.20 15.36
C ALA A 8 48.19 34.25 15.37
N THR A 9 47.65 35.17 16.17
CA THR A 9 46.20 35.36 16.38
C THR A 9 45.77 36.76 15.94
N ALA A 10 44.48 36.92 15.59
CA ALA A 10 43.87 38.19 15.21
C ALA A 10 44.53 38.89 13.99
N ASN A 11 45.20 38.13 13.12
CA ASN A 11 45.73 38.68 11.87
C ASN A 11 44.58 38.96 10.88
N LEU A 12 44.71 40.04 10.12
CA LEU A 12 43.77 40.45 9.08
C LEU A 12 44.48 40.50 7.73
N VAL A 13 44.03 39.68 6.79
CA VAL A 13 44.51 39.68 5.39
C VAL A 13 43.38 40.22 4.53
N VAL A 14 43.45 41.48 4.11
CA VAL A 14 42.36 42.17 3.39
C VAL A 14 42.87 43.01 2.22
N GLY A 15 42.07 43.10 1.14
CA GLY A 15 42.34 43.97 -0.01
C GLY A 15 43.53 43.53 -0.89
N ASN A 16 43.93 42.26 -0.85
CA ASN A 16 45.13 41.76 -1.53
C ASN A 16 44.81 41.06 -2.86
N TYR A 17 45.75 41.15 -3.79
CA TYR A 17 45.80 40.37 -5.04
C TYR A 17 46.92 39.32 -4.92
N ILE A 18 46.56 38.06 -4.69
CA ILE A 18 47.50 36.99 -4.32
C ILE A 18 47.57 35.95 -5.45
N GLY A 19 48.74 35.81 -6.07
CA GLY A 19 48.97 34.92 -7.24
C GLY A 19 48.51 35.50 -8.59
N THR A 20 48.17 36.80 -8.60
CA THR A 20 47.64 37.57 -9.74
C THR A 20 48.45 38.84 -9.97
N THR A 21 48.13 39.58 -11.04
CA THR A 21 48.65 40.94 -11.29
C THR A 21 48.08 41.95 -10.29
N ALA A 22 48.62 43.17 -10.29
CA ALA A 22 48.13 44.27 -9.45
C ALA A 22 46.67 44.67 -9.72
N THR A 23 46.07 44.25 -10.84
CA THR A 23 44.65 44.48 -11.16
C THR A 23 43.78 43.23 -10.92
N GLY A 24 44.36 42.16 -10.35
CA GLY A 24 43.68 40.89 -10.13
C GLY A 24 43.38 40.12 -11.41
N SER A 25 44.12 40.40 -12.48
CA SER A 25 44.18 39.61 -13.69
C SER A 25 45.40 38.66 -13.67
N THR A 26 45.62 37.93 -14.75
CA THR A 26 46.78 37.09 -15.01
C THR A 26 47.24 37.47 -16.41
N PRO A 27 48.55 37.54 -16.69
CA PRO A 27 49.05 37.90 -18.02
C PRO A 27 48.69 36.86 -19.07
N ASP A 28 48.55 35.61 -18.61
CA ASP A 28 48.33 34.45 -19.46
C ASP A 28 46.84 34.17 -19.57
N ALA A 29 46.35 34.03 -20.81
CA ALA A 29 44.96 33.68 -21.12
C ALA A 29 44.61 32.22 -20.74
N SER A 30 45.62 31.41 -20.39
CA SER A 30 45.46 30.01 -19.97
C SER A 30 45.74 29.86 -18.47
N PRO A 31 44.86 29.18 -17.70
CA PRO A 31 45.08 28.93 -16.27
C PRO A 31 46.31 28.05 -15.98
N PHE A 32 46.84 27.31 -16.98
CA PHE A 32 47.96 26.38 -16.82
C PHE A 32 49.34 26.99 -17.08
N GLN A 33 49.43 28.26 -17.50
CA GLN A 33 50.71 28.91 -17.84
C GLN A 33 51.11 30.05 -16.89
N ASN A 34 50.38 30.26 -15.79
CA ASN A 34 50.58 31.43 -14.93
C ASN A 34 52.00 31.51 -14.34
N THR A 35 52.80 32.42 -14.90
CA THR A 35 54.17 32.72 -14.46
C THR A 35 54.24 33.57 -13.19
N LEU A 36 53.12 34.16 -12.74
CA LEU A 36 53.02 35.01 -11.55
C LEU A 36 52.44 34.31 -10.31
N GLY A 37 51.94 33.08 -10.46
CA GLY A 37 51.34 32.31 -9.39
C GLY A 37 52.34 31.90 -8.30
N ASN A 38 51.90 31.89 -7.03
CA ASN A 38 52.72 31.28 -5.98
C ASN A 38 52.97 29.80 -6.30
N THR A 39 54.16 29.30 -5.97
CA THR A 39 54.51 27.88 -6.17
C THR A 39 53.82 26.93 -5.20
N ALA A 40 53.19 27.46 -4.16
CA ALA A 40 52.45 26.74 -3.11
C ALA A 40 51.07 27.40 -2.91
N ASP A 41 50.55 27.39 -1.68
CA ASP A 41 49.26 27.99 -1.33
C ASP A 41 49.30 29.53 -1.39
N GLY A 42 48.15 30.16 -1.70
CA GLY A 42 48.01 31.63 -1.66
C GLY A 42 48.15 32.17 -0.23
N VAL A 43 47.29 31.69 0.67
CA VAL A 43 47.33 31.99 2.11
C VAL A 43 47.36 30.69 2.91
N ARG A 44 48.25 30.61 3.89
CA ARG A 44 48.41 29.44 4.75
C ARG A 44 48.35 29.82 6.22
N ILE A 45 47.51 29.13 6.98
CA ILE A 45 47.33 29.26 8.44
C ILE A 45 47.68 27.91 9.07
N ASP A 46 48.71 27.87 9.92
CA ASP A 46 49.20 26.64 10.55
C ASP A 46 49.21 26.75 12.08
N ASN A 47 48.37 25.96 12.76
CA ASN A 47 48.23 25.94 14.22
C ASN A 47 48.04 27.34 14.85
N ALA A 48 47.26 28.19 14.16
CA ALA A 48 47.09 29.60 14.48
C ALA A 48 45.59 29.95 14.57
N PRO A 49 45.09 30.44 15.72
CA PRO A 49 43.65 30.69 15.93
C PRO A 49 43.21 32.12 15.61
N ASN A 50 41.91 32.34 15.45
CA ASN A 50 41.26 33.67 15.36
C ASN A 50 41.78 34.61 14.25
N ASN A 51 42.21 34.09 13.11
CA ASN A 51 42.66 34.93 11.99
C ASN A 51 41.53 35.15 10.97
N THR A 52 41.55 36.29 10.28
CA THR A 52 40.54 36.64 9.27
C THR A 52 41.18 36.89 7.91
N ILE A 53 40.70 36.16 6.89
CA ILE A 53 41.04 36.34 5.49
C ILE A 53 39.84 36.98 4.79
N GLY A 54 39.97 38.26 4.43
CA GLY A 54 38.97 39.07 3.74
C GLY A 54 38.05 39.85 4.69
N GLY A 55 37.02 40.49 4.14
CA GLY A 55 36.12 41.38 4.85
C GLY A 55 34.78 41.54 4.14
N THR A 56 33.88 42.35 4.69
CA THR A 56 32.52 42.52 4.16
C THR A 56 32.43 43.62 3.11
N SER A 57 33.43 44.49 3.03
CA SER A 57 33.49 45.54 2.00
C SER A 57 34.27 45.10 0.76
N VAL A 58 34.00 45.73 -0.38
CA VAL A 58 34.77 45.50 -1.62
C VAL A 58 36.24 45.85 -1.44
N ALA A 59 36.57 46.85 -0.61
CA ALA A 59 37.95 47.25 -0.33
C ALA A 59 38.72 46.18 0.48
N GLU A 60 38.03 45.38 1.29
CA GLU A 60 38.65 44.33 2.10
C GLU A 60 38.74 42.99 1.36
N ARG A 61 38.10 42.85 0.19
CA ARG A 61 38.09 41.64 -0.61
C ARG A 61 39.49 41.28 -1.08
N ASN A 62 39.93 40.05 -0.83
CA ASN A 62 41.08 39.51 -1.53
C ASN A 62 40.67 38.82 -2.83
N VAL A 63 41.56 38.86 -3.82
CA VAL A 63 41.52 38.04 -5.04
C VAL A 63 42.68 37.06 -4.96
N ILE A 64 42.37 35.78 -4.75
CA ILE A 64 43.33 34.70 -4.50
C ILE A 64 43.22 33.67 -5.62
N ALA A 65 44.05 33.80 -6.63
CA ALA A 65 43.91 33.01 -7.86
C ALA A 65 45.29 32.71 -8.48
N GLY A 66 45.35 31.71 -9.35
CA GLY A 66 46.54 31.37 -10.12
C GLY A 66 47.68 30.73 -9.33
N ASN A 67 47.47 30.41 -8.04
CA ASN A 67 48.47 29.73 -7.21
C ASN A 67 48.58 28.26 -7.61
N LYS A 68 49.76 27.64 -7.52
CA LYS A 68 49.93 26.20 -7.85
C LYS A 68 49.33 25.27 -6.80
N GLY A 69 49.25 25.70 -5.54
CA GLY A 69 48.63 24.99 -4.42
C GLY A 69 47.18 25.40 -4.20
N ASN A 70 46.73 25.40 -2.94
CA ASN A 70 45.39 25.85 -2.58
C ASN A 70 45.28 27.38 -2.60
N GLY A 71 44.07 27.93 -2.73
CA GLY A 71 43.83 29.35 -2.51
C GLY A 71 44.12 29.72 -1.05
N VAL A 72 43.40 29.09 -0.12
CA VAL A 72 43.59 29.22 1.33
C VAL A 72 43.73 27.84 1.98
N GLN A 73 44.76 27.63 2.80
CA GLN A 73 44.91 26.44 3.63
C GLN A 73 44.88 26.82 5.12
N ILE A 74 44.12 26.07 5.91
CA ILE A 74 44.05 26.14 7.38
C ILE A 74 44.34 24.75 7.94
N SER A 75 45.42 24.61 8.71
CA SER A 75 45.84 23.30 9.23
C SER A 75 46.23 23.28 10.69
N GLY A 76 45.95 22.14 11.34
CA GLY A 76 46.38 21.81 12.68
C GLY A 76 45.34 22.11 13.76
N SER A 77 45.39 21.35 14.85
CA SER A 77 44.36 21.32 15.89
C SER A 77 44.18 22.63 16.64
N ALA A 78 45.20 23.49 16.64
CA ALA A 78 45.13 24.82 17.23
C ALA A 78 44.59 25.89 16.26
N ALA A 79 44.41 25.57 14.97
CA ALA A 79 43.86 26.50 13.98
C ALA A 79 42.33 26.56 14.07
N THR A 80 41.85 27.10 15.19
CA THR A 80 40.42 27.27 15.48
C THR A 80 39.95 28.69 15.22
N THR A 81 38.63 28.86 15.05
CA THR A 81 37.95 30.18 14.98
C THR A 81 38.51 31.13 13.91
N ASN A 82 39.15 30.60 12.88
CA ASN A 82 39.56 31.38 11.71
C ASN A 82 38.36 31.62 10.80
N VAL A 83 38.37 32.76 10.10
CA VAL A 83 37.28 33.20 9.23
C VAL A 83 37.84 33.52 7.84
N VAL A 84 37.28 32.90 6.80
CA VAL A 84 37.54 33.26 5.40
C VAL A 84 36.27 33.87 4.85
N LYS A 85 36.20 35.17 4.55
CA LYS A 85 34.97 35.85 4.14
C LYS A 85 35.18 36.90 3.06
N GLY A 86 34.21 37.04 2.16
CA GLY A 86 34.16 38.11 1.16
C GLY A 86 35.23 38.05 0.07
N ASN A 87 35.93 36.92 -0.09
CA ASN A 87 37.04 36.75 -1.04
C ASN A 87 36.58 36.22 -2.40
N PHE A 88 37.35 36.53 -3.45
CA PHE A 88 37.31 35.79 -4.71
C PHE A 88 38.49 34.82 -4.74
N ILE A 89 38.21 33.52 -4.84
CA ILE A 89 39.18 32.43 -4.75
C ILE A 89 39.07 31.58 -6.01
N GLY A 90 40.06 31.74 -6.90
CA GLY A 90 40.16 31.05 -8.19
C GLY A 90 39.57 31.80 -9.38
N LEU A 91 38.88 32.94 -9.19
CA LEU A 91 38.47 33.84 -10.27
C LEU A 91 39.26 35.16 -10.26
N ASP A 92 39.18 35.88 -11.37
CA ASP A 92 39.72 37.24 -11.48
C ASP A 92 38.94 38.27 -10.63
N ALA A 93 39.42 39.52 -10.61
CA ALA A 93 38.80 40.60 -9.85
C ALA A 93 37.35 40.95 -10.27
N THR A 94 36.91 40.54 -11.46
CA THR A 94 35.52 40.70 -11.90
C THR A 94 34.59 39.62 -11.34
N GLY A 95 35.16 38.49 -10.91
CA GLY A 95 34.41 37.33 -10.45
C GLY A 95 33.72 36.58 -11.59
N ALA A 96 34.20 36.74 -12.83
CA ALA A 96 33.62 36.13 -14.02
C ALA A 96 34.61 35.29 -14.81
N ILE A 97 35.91 35.57 -14.73
CA ILE A 97 36.92 34.85 -15.51
C ILE A 97 37.64 33.86 -14.62
N ASP A 98 37.64 32.60 -15.04
CA ASP A 98 38.41 31.53 -14.40
C ASP A 98 39.92 31.80 -14.46
N ARG A 99 40.54 31.79 -13.27
CA ARG A 99 41.97 31.98 -13.00
C ARG A 99 42.43 30.98 -11.95
N GLY A 100 41.86 29.78 -11.94
CA GLY A 100 41.96 28.77 -10.90
C GLY A 100 43.28 28.66 -10.15
N ASN A 101 43.18 28.35 -8.86
CA ASN A 101 44.32 27.75 -8.16
C ASN A 101 44.48 26.29 -8.61
N GLY A 102 45.69 25.77 -8.65
CA GLY A 102 45.98 24.39 -9.08
C GLY A 102 45.50 23.32 -8.09
N GLY A 103 45.28 23.69 -6.82
CA GLY A 103 44.71 22.85 -5.77
C GLY A 103 43.25 23.22 -5.44
N ASN A 104 42.90 23.14 -4.16
CA ASN A 104 41.55 23.48 -3.69
C ASN A 104 41.37 25.00 -3.57
N GLY A 105 40.14 25.48 -3.60
CA GLY A 105 39.85 26.87 -3.23
C GLY A 105 40.22 27.12 -1.76
N VAL A 106 39.61 26.36 -0.86
CA VAL A 106 39.89 26.39 0.59
C VAL A 106 40.09 24.97 1.12
N LEU A 107 41.18 24.73 1.85
CA LEU A 107 41.48 23.47 2.53
C LEU A 107 41.51 23.65 4.05
N LEU A 108 40.75 22.85 4.78
CA LEU A 108 40.78 22.71 6.23
C LEU A 108 41.30 21.31 6.57
N LYS A 109 42.41 21.22 7.29
CA LYS A 109 43.06 19.93 7.61
C LYS A 109 43.35 19.81 9.10
N ASP A 110 42.66 18.90 9.78
CA ASP A 110 42.71 18.77 11.25
C ASP A 110 42.45 20.11 11.98
N ALA A 111 41.66 21.00 11.37
CA ALA A 111 41.42 22.35 11.85
C ALA A 111 39.94 22.49 12.28
N PRO A 112 39.64 22.59 13.58
CA PRO A 112 38.26 22.63 14.07
C PRO A 112 37.68 24.05 14.15
N ASN A 113 36.35 24.17 14.14
CA ASN A 113 35.59 25.40 14.46
C ASN A 113 35.95 26.64 13.62
N ASN A 114 36.20 26.47 12.33
CA ASN A 114 36.45 27.57 11.40
C ASN A 114 35.20 27.92 10.58
N LEU A 115 35.12 29.18 10.12
CA LEU A 115 34.01 29.69 9.31
C LEU A 115 34.50 30.07 7.91
N ILE A 116 33.94 29.44 6.89
CA ILE A 116 34.14 29.81 5.49
C ILE A 116 32.87 30.51 5.00
N GLY A 117 32.96 31.83 4.89
CA GLY A 117 31.90 32.75 4.47
C GLY A 117 31.25 33.46 5.65
N GLY A 118 29.93 33.46 5.70
CA GLY A 118 29.13 34.00 6.81
C GLY A 118 27.85 34.71 6.37
N THR A 119 27.03 35.09 7.35
CA THR A 119 25.67 35.62 7.14
C THR A 119 25.59 37.13 6.98
N ALA A 120 26.67 37.87 7.24
CA ALA A 120 26.68 39.31 7.01
C ALA A 120 26.71 39.63 5.50
N SER A 121 26.04 40.72 5.10
CA SER A 121 26.12 41.24 3.73
C SER A 121 27.59 41.47 3.35
N GLY A 122 28.03 40.89 2.23
CA GLY A 122 29.42 40.95 1.77
C GLY A 122 30.37 39.87 2.31
N SER A 123 29.95 39.02 3.26
CA SER A 123 30.79 37.89 3.75
C SER A 123 30.92 36.73 2.77
N ARG A 124 30.13 36.71 1.69
CA ARG A 124 30.12 35.67 0.66
C ARG A 124 31.48 35.52 -0.01
N ASN A 125 32.09 34.34 0.08
CA ASN A 125 33.19 34.01 -0.81
C ASN A 125 32.65 33.52 -2.15
N LEU A 126 33.42 33.78 -3.20
CA LEU A 126 33.28 33.21 -4.53
C LEU A 126 34.42 32.22 -4.73
N ILE A 127 34.14 30.92 -4.72
CA ILE A 127 35.14 29.83 -4.68
C ILE A 127 34.96 28.94 -5.91
N SER A 128 35.65 29.28 -6.99
CA SER A 128 35.29 28.86 -8.35
C SER A 128 36.54 28.78 -9.24
N GLY A 129 36.51 27.97 -10.30
CA GLY A 129 37.63 27.77 -11.22
C GLY A 129 38.82 26.96 -10.68
N ASN A 130 38.78 26.46 -9.45
CA ASN A 130 39.94 25.77 -8.85
C ASN A 130 40.12 24.36 -9.44
N GLY A 131 41.38 23.92 -9.58
CA GLY A 131 41.76 22.64 -10.20
C GLY A 131 41.45 21.38 -9.37
N SER A 132 40.81 21.54 -8.21
CA SER A 132 40.37 20.45 -7.33
C SER A 132 39.00 20.79 -6.72
N GLN A 133 38.81 20.65 -5.40
CA GLN A 133 37.56 20.97 -4.72
C GLN A 133 37.43 22.49 -4.51
N GLY A 134 36.20 22.99 -4.44
CA GLY A 134 35.95 24.34 -3.96
C GLY A 134 36.38 24.49 -2.49
N VAL A 135 35.75 23.72 -1.61
CA VAL A 135 36.10 23.63 -0.18
C VAL A 135 36.37 22.17 0.20
N TYR A 136 37.51 21.89 0.82
CA TYR A 136 37.89 20.56 1.28
C TYR A 136 38.13 20.57 2.80
N ILE A 137 37.36 19.78 3.54
CA ILE A 137 37.47 19.57 4.99
C ILE A 137 37.97 18.15 5.22
N GLN A 138 39.16 18.00 5.80
CA GLN A 138 39.88 16.73 5.84
C GLN A 138 40.34 16.36 7.26
N ASN A 139 40.24 15.06 7.55
CA ASN A 139 40.66 14.36 8.77
C ASN A 139 39.73 14.58 9.98
N SER A 140 39.81 13.68 10.95
CA SER A 140 38.92 13.64 12.12
C SER A 140 39.11 14.82 13.08
N GLY A 141 40.23 15.55 13.00
CA GLY A 141 40.41 16.78 13.76
C GLY A 141 39.60 17.97 13.21
N ALA A 142 39.14 17.91 11.95
CA ALA A 142 38.40 19.00 11.32
C ALA A 142 36.90 18.92 11.65
N THR A 143 36.55 19.31 12.88
CA THR A 143 35.18 19.26 13.41
C THR A 143 34.58 20.64 13.64
N GLY A 144 33.25 20.75 13.66
CA GLY A 144 32.56 22.01 13.99
C GLY A 144 32.77 23.14 12.98
N ASN A 145 33.31 22.84 11.79
CA ASN A 145 33.50 23.86 10.76
C ASN A 145 32.18 24.19 10.07
N ARG A 146 32.03 25.45 9.67
CA ARG A 146 30.83 25.99 9.02
C ARG A 146 31.20 26.58 7.66
N VAL A 147 30.49 26.17 6.62
CA VAL A 147 30.61 26.74 5.26
C VAL A 147 29.28 27.42 4.95
N GLU A 148 29.24 28.75 4.91
CA GLU A 148 27.99 29.52 4.87
C GLU A 148 28.02 30.69 3.89
N GLY A 149 26.94 30.87 3.15
CA GLY A 149 26.73 32.08 2.33
C GLY A 149 27.62 32.17 1.10
N ASN A 150 28.29 31.09 0.70
CA ASN A 150 29.27 31.08 -0.39
C ASN A 150 28.65 30.76 -1.75
N TYR A 151 29.28 31.25 -2.82
CA TYR A 151 29.05 30.78 -4.19
C TYR A 151 30.24 29.90 -4.60
N ILE A 152 29.96 28.65 -4.95
CA ILE A 152 30.97 27.62 -5.19
C ILE A 152 30.72 27.00 -6.57
N GLY A 153 31.64 27.24 -7.51
CA GLY A 153 31.59 26.77 -8.90
C GLY A 153 30.77 27.65 -9.85
N THR A 154 30.41 28.86 -9.42
CA THR A 154 29.64 29.83 -10.22
C THR A 154 30.37 31.16 -10.32
N THR A 155 29.93 32.04 -11.21
CA THR A 155 30.39 33.44 -11.27
C THR A 155 29.79 34.26 -10.13
N ILE A 156 30.17 35.55 -10.02
CA ILE A 156 29.67 36.47 -9.00
C ILE A 156 28.14 36.61 -8.96
N SER A 157 27.44 36.37 -10.08
CA SER A 157 25.97 36.36 -10.09
C SER A 157 25.37 35.14 -9.41
N GLY A 158 26.13 34.03 -9.34
CA GLY A 158 25.65 32.71 -8.92
C GLY A 158 24.85 31.96 -9.99
N ASP A 159 24.73 32.55 -11.19
CA ASP A 159 23.83 32.07 -12.24
C ASP A 159 24.57 31.67 -13.53
N SER A 160 25.90 31.70 -13.54
CA SER A 160 26.72 31.29 -14.68
C SER A 160 27.87 30.36 -14.26
N VAL A 161 28.30 29.52 -15.19
CA VAL A 161 29.29 28.46 -14.97
C VAL A 161 30.68 29.05 -14.72
N ALA A 162 31.30 28.64 -13.62
CA ALA A 162 32.72 28.84 -13.33
C ALA A 162 33.22 27.69 -12.42
N GLY A 163 32.90 26.46 -12.82
CA GLY A 163 33.06 25.27 -11.99
C GLY A 163 34.46 25.06 -11.44
N ASN A 164 34.56 24.44 -10.27
CA ASN A 164 35.82 23.78 -9.88
C ASN A 164 35.92 22.43 -10.61
N ASP A 165 37.14 21.93 -10.85
CA ASP A 165 37.35 20.70 -11.63
C ASP A 165 36.81 19.43 -10.94
N SER A 166 36.64 19.45 -9.62
CA SER A 166 36.17 18.32 -8.80
C SER A 166 34.85 18.66 -8.07
N ASP A 167 34.68 18.18 -6.83
CA ASP A 167 33.47 18.41 -6.04
C ASP A 167 33.43 19.86 -5.50
N GLY A 168 32.24 20.44 -5.35
CA GLY A 168 32.08 21.78 -4.77
C GLY A 168 32.56 21.83 -3.32
N VAL A 169 32.05 20.92 -2.48
CA VAL A 169 32.49 20.75 -1.09
C VAL A 169 32.74 19.27 -0.79
N MET A 170 33.90 18.95 -0.19
CA MET A 170 34.23 17.59 0.23
C MET A 170 34.54 17.52 1.72
N LEU A 171 34.00 16.52 2.41
CA LEU A 171 34.31 16.15 3.78
C LEU A 171 34.93 14.74 3.78
N ASP A 172 36.24 14.64 4.03
CA ASP A 172 36.97 13.36 4.09
C ASP A 172 37.36 13.05 5.53
N ARG A 173 36.71 12.06 6.14
CA ARG A 173 36.88 11.63 7.53
C ARG A 173 36.69 12.78 8.53
N ALA A 174 35.86 13.76 8.18
CA ALA A 174 35.65 14.98 8.97
C ALA A 174 34.24 14.98 9.60
N PRO A 175 34.10 14.74 10.92
CA PRO A 175 32.79 14.67 11.58
C PRO A 175 32.28 16.03 12.07
N GLY A 176 30.96 16.15 12.22
CA GLY A 176 30.32 17.25 12.94
C GLY A 176 30.47 18.63 12.31
N ASN A 177 30.50 18.71 10.97
CA ASN A 177 30.58 19.97 10.22
C ASN A 177 29.23 20.36 9.63
N THR A 178 29.02 21.65 9.39
CA THR A 178 27.79 22.20 8.81
C THR A 178 28.07 22.90 7.49
N ILE A 179 27.34 22.51 6.45
CA ILE A 179 27.34 23.20 5.15
C ILE A 179 25.98 23.88 4.99
N GLY A 180 26.00 25.20 4.98
CA GLY A 180 24.83 26.07 4.90
C GLY A 180 24.30 26.49 6.27
N GLY A 181 23.03 26.86 6.33
CA GLY A 181 22.37 27.31 7.55
C GLY A 181 20.90 27.66 7.31
N THR A 182 20.17 27.94 8.37
CA THR A 182 18.71 28.19 8.33
C THR A 182 18.29 29.57 7.80
N THR A 183 19.23 30.50 7.65
CA THR A 183 18.97 31.85 7.12
C THR A 183 19.28 31.92 5.63
N ALA A 184 18.61 32.81 4.89
CA ALA A 184 18.87 32.99 3.45
C ALA A 184 20.32 33.44 3.18
N GLU A 185 20.95 34.15 4.11
CA GLU A 185 22.32 34.63 4.02
C GLU A 185 23.35 33.52 4.29
N ALA A 186 22.99 32.47 5.03
CA ALA A 186 23.85 31.30 5.27
C ALA A 186 23.85 30.31 4.10
N ARG A 187 22.91 30.45 3.16
CA ARG A 187 22.76 29.57 2.01
C ARG A 187 23.98 29.58 1.10
N ASN A 188 24.57 28.42 0.88
CA ASN A 188 25.52 28.27 -0.21
C ASN A 188 24.81 27.99 -1.54
N VAL A 189 25.40 28.45 -2.62
CA VAL A 189 25.08 28.05 -4.00
C VAL A 189 26.24 27.20 -4.49
N ILE A 190 25.98 25.92 -4.74
CA ILE A 190 26.99 24.91 -5.06
C ILE A 190 26.61 24.26 -6.40
N ALA A 191 27.16 24.79 -7.48
CA ALA A 191 26.70 24.49 -8.82
C ALA A 191 27.85 24.52 -9.84
N ALA A 192 27.62 23.94 -11.02
CA ALA A 192 28.53 23.87 -12.16
C ALA A 192 29.89 23.20 -11.90
N ASN A 193 30.07 22.48 -10.78
CA ASN A 193 31.32 21.80 -10.48
C ASN A 193 31.49 20.54 -11.37
N GLY A 194 32.75 20.24 -11.73
CA GLY A 194 33.14 19.13 -12.59
C GLY A 194 32.84 17.74 -11.99
N GLY A 195 32.72 17.68 -10.67
CA GLY A 195 32.28 16.53 -9.89
C GLY A 195 30.86 16.69 -9.35
N ARG A 196 30.72 16.46 -8.04
CA ARG A 196 29.46 16.54 -7.27
C ARG A 196 29.30 17.90 -6.63
N GLY A 197 28.09 18.21 -6.17
CA GLY A 197 27.89 19.38 -5.33
C GLY A 197 28.62 19.24 -4.00
N VAL A 198 28.23 18.24 -3.22
CA VAL A 198 28.82 17.94 -1.92
C VAL A 198 29.14 16.44 -1.80
N ARG A 199 30.27 16.09 -1.17
CA ARG A 199 30.71 14.71 -0.98
C ARG A 199 31.14 14.43 0.45
N PHE A 200 30.64 13.36 1.05
CA PHE A 200 31.20 12.77 2.26
C PHE A 200 32.02 11.52 1.90
N GLN A 201 33.18 11.40 2.52
CA GLN A 201 34.11 10.30 2.29
C GLN A 201 34.68 9.77 3.61
N GLY A 202 34.74 8.45 3.73
CA GLY A 202 35.42 7.77 4.84
C GLY A 202 34.54 7.60 6.09
N THR A 203 34.83 6.57 6.89
CA THR A 203 33.97 6.12 7.99
C THR A 203 33.80 7.13 9.13
N GLU A 204 34.70 8.10 9.24
CA GLU A 204 34.69 9.15 10.28
C GLU A 204 33.89 10.40 9.87
N ALA A 205 33.38 10.49 8.63
CA ALA A 205 32.55 11.61 8.20
C ALA A 205 31.10 11.49 8.75
N THR A 206 30.95 11.51 10.08
CA THR A 206 29.69 11.31 10.79
C THR A 206 29.10 12.60 11.34
N GLY A 207 27.78 12.62 11.58
CA GLY A 207 27.14 13.75 12.27
C GLY A 207 27.22 15.09 11.54
N ASN A 208 27.46 15.09 10.23
CA ASN A 208 27.50 16.30 9.43
C ASN A 208 26.08 16.76 9.05
N LEU A 209 25.92 18.08 8.91
CA LEU A 209 24.65 18.73 8.60
C LEU A 209 24.75 19.49 7.27
N ILE A 210 23.83 19.21 6.34
CA ILE A 210 23.65 19.97 5.09
C ILE A 210 22.31 20.67 5.16
N GLU A 211 22.27 21.99 5.28
CA GLU A 211 21.00 22.70 5.44
C GLU A 211 20.92 24.02 4.68
N GLY A 212 19.75 24.30 4.11
CA GLY A 212 19.43 25.59 3.48
C GLY A 212 20.18 25.88 2.18
N ASN A 213 20.87 24.90 1.57
CA ASN A 213 21.72 25.10 0.39
C ASN A 213 20.95 24.99 -0.93
N TYR A 214 21.47 25.65 -1.95
CA TYR A 214 21.09 25.49 -3.35
C TYR A 214 22.18 24.71 -4.08
N ILE A 215 21.88 23.49 -4.51
CA ILE A 215 22.85 22.53 -5.06
C ILE A 215 22.42 22.14 -6.48
N GLY A 216 23.26 22.48 -7.48
CA GLY A 216 22.98 22.30 -8.91
C GLY A 216 22.05 23.37 -9.51
N THR A 217 21.75 24.42 -8.75
CA THR A 217 20.86 25.50 -9.15
C THR A 217 21.50 26.89 -9.01
N THR A 218 20.88 27.85 -9.66
CA THR A 218 21.13 29.29 -9.62
C THR A 218 20.99 29.89 -8.22
N ALA A 219 21.46 31.12 -8.03
CA ALA A 219 21.42 31.83 -6.75
C ALA A 219 20.00 32.09 -6.22
N ASN A 220 19.03 32.22 -7.12
CA ASN A 220 17.61 32.36 -6.77
C ASN A 220 16.88 31.00 -6.68
N GLY A 221 17.58 29.90 -6.97
CA GLY A 221 17.01 28.55 -6.92
C GLY A 221 16.01 28.25 -8.03
N VAL A 222 15.95 29.08 -9.08
CA VAL A 222 15.03 28.94 -10.23
C VAL A 222 15.76 29.11 -11.57
N GLY A 223 15.42 28.30 -12.58
CA GLY A 223 16.02 28.39 -13.92
C GLY A 223 17.48 27.91 -14.01
N GLY A 224 18.24 28.31 -15.04
CA GLY A 224 19.66 27.98 -15.19
C GLY A 224 19.95 26.63 -15.88
N THR A 225 19.68 26.54 -17.18
CA THR A 225 20.08 25.38 -17.99
C THR A 225 21.61 25.27 -18.05
N GLY A 226 22.17 24.08 -17.79
CA GLY A 226 23.61 23.83 -17.91
C GLY A 226 24.48 24.29 -16.73
N ILE A 227 23.89 24.72 -15.61
CA ILE A 227 24.62 25.08 -14.38
C ILE A 227 24.67 23.96 -13.33
N GLY A 228 24.13 22.78 -13.64
CA GLY A 228 24.17 21.62 -12.74
C GLY A 228 25.59 21.16 -12.44
N ASN A 229 25.79 20.50 -11.29
CA ASN A 229 27.04 19.73 -11.09
C ASN A 229 27.03 18.52 -12.03
N ASN A 230 28.18 18.09 -12.54
CA ASN A 230 28.26 17.03 -13.54
C ASN A 230 27.85 15.63 -13.04
N TYR A 231 27.94 15.39 -11.72
CA TYR A 231 27.58 14.13 -11.07
C TYR A 231 26.36 14.32 -10.15
N ASP A 232 26.37 13.69 -8.96
CA ASP A 232 25.29 13.80 -7.99
C ASP A 232 25.29 15.18 -7.32
N GLY A 233 24.12 15.64 -6.87
CA GLY A 233 24.04 16.82 -6.01
C GLY A 233 24.78 16.58 -4.69
N LEU A 234 24.50 15.46 -4.04
CA LEU A 234 25.14 15.01 -2.81
C LEU A 234 25.51 13.52 -2.90
N PHE A 235 26.71 13.16 -2.47
CA PHE A 235 27.17 11.77 -2.40
C PHE A 235 27.73 11.45 -1.02
N ILE A 236 27.09 10.53 -0.33
CA ILE A 236 27.39 10.16 1.05
C ILE A 236 28.06 8.79 1.04
N ALA A 237 29.40 8.77 1.01
CA ALA A 237 30.17 7.53 1.02
C ALA A 237 31.01 7.41 2.30
N GLY A 238 30.57 6.55 3.21
CA GLY A 238 31.21 6.39 4.52
C GLY A 238 30.74 7.44 5.53
N GLY A 239 30.78 7.05 6.81
CA GLY A 239 30.26 7.84 7.93
C GLY A 239 28.73 7.84 7.97
N GLY A 240 28.16 7.36 9.08
CA GLY A 240 26.72 7.39 9.32
C GLY A 240 26.26 8.58 10.16
N GLY A 241 24.96 8.70 10.37
CA GLY A 241 24.41 9.72 11.27
C GLY A 241 24.41 11.14 10.70
N ASN A 242 24.54 11.31 9.38
CA ASN A 242 24.49 12.64 8.76
C ASN A 242 23.04 13.08 8.50
N THR A 243 22.80 14.39 8.52
CA THR A 243 21.49 14.99 8.28
C THR A 243 21.50 15.93 7.08
N ILE A 244 20.52 15.75 6.19
CA ILE A 244 20.35 16.50 4.97
C ILE A 244 18.97 17.16 5.04
N GLY A 245 19.00 18.47 5.26
CA GLY A 245 17.84 19.31 5.49
C GLY A 245 17.43 19.35 6.95
N GLY A 246 16.15 19.61 7.21
CA GLY A 246 15.61 19.79 8.56
C GLY A 246 14.11 20.04 8.54
N SER A 247 13.50 20.16 9.72
CA SER A 247 12.06 20.38 9.86
C SER A 247 11.65 21.85 9.70
N VAL A 248 12.59 22.79 9.74
CA VAL A 248 12.31 24.21 9.52
C VAL A 248 12.53 24.58 8.05
N VAL A 249 11.71 25.48 7.50
CA VAL A 249 11.79 25.92 6.09
C VAL A 249 13.20 26.42 5.73
N GLY A 250 13.88 27.09 6.68
CA GLY A 250 15.25 27.56 6.51
C GLY A 250 16.27 26.46 6.22
N SER A 251 16.09 25.26 6.78
CA SER A 251 17.01 24.13 6.56
C SER A 251 16.80 23.44 5.21
N ARG A 252 15.76 23.78 4.45
CA ARG A 252 15.43 23.14 3.17
C ARG A 252 16.54 23.33 2.14
N ASN A 253 17.16 22.23 1.72
CA ASN A 253 18.01 22.26 0.55
C ASN A 253 17.15 22.18 -0.72
N VAL A 254 17.61 22.83 -1.79
CA VAL A 254 17.12 22.66 -3.16
C VAL A 254 18.21 21.95 -3.94
N ILE A 255 17.94 20.71 -4.35
CA ILE A 255 18.91 19.80 -4.98
C ILE A 255 18.35 19.41 -6.34
N ALA A 256 18.75 20.14 -7.37
CA ALA A 256 18.08 20.10 -8.67
C ALA A 256 19.06 20.38 -9.81
N GLY A 257 18.80 19.85 -11.01
CA GLY A 257 19.60 20.11 -12.21
C GLY A 257 20.95 19.39 -12.27
N ASN A 258 21.28 18.51 -11.32
CA ASN A 258 22.55 17.77 -11.31
C ASN A 258 22.58 16.70 -12.41
N GLY A 259 23.76 16.32 -12.90
CA GLY A 259 23.93 15.41 -14.04
C GLY A 259 23.65 13.94 -13.74
N ARG A 260 23.62 13.55 -12.46
CA ARG A 260 23.23 12.22 -11.98
C ARG A 260 22.13 12.33 -10.91
N ASN A 261 22.28 11.65 -9.77
CA ASN A 261 21.22 11.60 -8.76
C ASN A 261 21.13 12.94 -8.02
N GLY A 262 19.98 13.23 -7.42
CA GLY A 262 19.91 14.31 -6.44
C GLY A 262 20.82 14.00 -5.26
N ILE A 263 20.59 12.85 -4.63
CA ILE A 263 21.37 12.35 -3.49
C ILE A 263 21.68 10.87 -3.70
N GLN A 264 22.93 10.46 -3.48
CA GLN A 264 23.33 9.06 -3.40
C GLN A 264 23.91 8.73 -2.03
N VAL A 265 23.48 7.61 -1.43
CA VAL A 265 23.82 7.18 -0.06
C VAL A 265 24.39 5.77 -0.07
N LEU A 266 25.62 5.60 0.42
CA LEU A 266 26.33 4.33 0.57
C LEU A 266 26.68 4.05 2.05
N SER A 267 26.11 4.79 3.00
CA SER A 267 26.37 4.63 4.44
C SER A 267 25.09 4.54 5.27
N ASP A 268 25.23 3.99 6.47
CA ASP A 268 24.11 3.68 7.36
C ASP A 268 23.64 4.89 8.17
N GLY A 269 22.37 4.89 8.58
CA GLY A 269 21.89 5.76 9.65
C GLY A 269 21.81 7.25 9.31
N ASN A 270 21.68 7.63 8.04
CA ASN A 270 21.52 9.03 7.63
C ASN A 270 20.05 9.45 7.60
N VAL A 271 19.80 10.75 7.75
CA VAL A 271 18.46 11.36 7.70
C VAL A 271 18.40 12.36 6.55
N ILE A 272 17.45 12.19 5.62
CA ILE A 272 17.19 13.11 4.52
C ILE A 272 15.77 13.65 4.71
N GLN A 273 15.59 14.91 5.09
CA GLN A 273 14.28 15.46 5.41
C GLN A 273 14.13 16.94 5.00
N GLY A 274 12.91 17.34 4.64
CA GLY A 274 12.57 18.74 4.38
C GLY A 274 13.15 19.34 3.10
N ASN A 275 13.66 18.53 2.17
CA ASN A 275 14.35 18.98 0.96
C ASN A 275 13.42 19.08 -0.27
N TYR A 276 13.79 19.91 -1.24
CA TYR A 276 13.26 19.89 -2.60
C TYR A 276 14.28 19.24 -3.54
N ILE A 277 13.87 18.16 -4.21
CA ILE A 277 14.76 17.31 -5.00
C ILE A 277 14.16 17.11 -6.39
N GLY A 278 14.83 17.64 -7.41
CA GLY A 278 14.39 17.59 -8.81
C GLY A 278 13.38 18.69 -9.20
N ILE A 279 13.08 19.61 -8.27
CA ILE A 279 12.26 20.80 -8.49
C ILE A 279 12.97 22.04 -7.96
N ASP A 280 12.53 23.21 -8.43
CA ASP A 280 13.10 24.50 -8.06
C ASP A 280 12.73 24.96 -6.64
N ALA A 281 13.27 26.11 -6.22
CA ALA A 281 13.03 26.67 -4.89
C ALA A 281 11.57 27.09 -4.62
N SER A 282 10.73 27.23 -5.66
CA SER A 282 9.30 27.47 -5.47
C SER A 282 8.55 26.21 -5.02
N GLY A 283 9.15 25.04 -5.23
CA GLY A 283 8.50 23.75 -4.99
C GLY A 283 7.49 23.37 -6.09
N ALA A 284 7.41 24.13 -7.18
CA ALA A 284 6.40 23.95 -8.22
C ALA A 284 6.96 23.77 -9.64
N THR A 285 8.19 24.18 -9.94
CA THR A 285 8.75 24.04 -11.30
C THR A 285 9.70 22.85 -11.38
N ALA A 286 9.53 22.02 -12.41
CA ALA A 286 10.42 20.90 -12.68
C ALA A 286 11.85 21.38 -12.99
N ARG A 287 12.83 20.74 -12.33
CA ARG A 287 14.25 20.95 -12.59
C ARG A 287 15.02 19.64 -12.36
N PRO A 288 14.85 18.67 -13.26
CA PRO A 288 15.27 17.27 -13.08
C PRO A 288 16.73 17.14 -12.64
N ASN A 289 17.01 16.23 -11.69
CA ASN A 289 18.33 15.64 -11.59
C ASN A 289 18.43 14.44 -12.54
N GLY A 290 19.53 14.37 -13.28
CA GLY A 290 19.90 13.25 -14.13
C GLY A 290 20.25 13.63 -15.56
N ASN A 291 20.51 12.60 -16.37
CA ASN A 291 20.73 12.72 -17.80
C ASN A 291 19.83 11.74 -18.56
N THR A 292 18.99 12.28 -19.44
CA THR A 292 18.10 11.50 -20.31
C THR A 292 18.82 10.53 -21.22
N THR A 293 20.00 10.88 -21.73
CA THR A 293 20.73 10.04 -22.70
C THR A 293 21.38 8.83 -22.05
N LEU A 294 21.71 8.93 -20.76
CA LEU A 294 22.31 7.86 -19.98
C LEU A 294 21.29 7.06 -19.15
N SER A 295 20.03 7.51 -19.11
CA SER A 295 18.98 6.94 -18.25
C SER A 295 19.40 6.84 -16.78
N VAL A 296 20.05 7.90 -16.27
CA VAL A 296 20.47 8.02 -14.86
C VAL A 296 19.85 9.25 -14.23
N GLY A 297 19.67 9.21 -12.90
CA GLY A 297 19.21 10.35 -12.11
C GLY A 297 17.96 10.04 -11.31
N ASP A 298 18.15 9.26 -10.26
CA ASP A 298 17.15 9.15 -9.21
C ASP A 298 17.13 10.44 -8.37
N GLY A 299 15.99 10.74 -7.75
CA GLY A 299 15.97 11.78 -6.72
C GLY A 299 16.89 11.41 -5.56
N ILE A 300 16.67 10.22 -4.99
CA ILE A 300 17.49 9.65 -3.93
C ILE A 300 17.80 8.18 -4.26
N LEU A 301 19.07 7.81 -4.28
CA LEU A 301 19.54 6.43 -4.41
C LEU A 301 20.26 5.98 -3.13
N VAL A 302 19.76 4.93 -2.49
CA VAL A 302 20.44 4.25 -1.37
C VAL A 302 20.98 2.92 -1.87
N SER A 303 22.27 2.65 -1.67
CA SER A 303 22.93 1.45 -2.17
C SER A 303 23.71 0.74 -1.06
N ASP A 304 23.36 -0.53 -0.83
CA ASP A 304 23.97 -1.41 0.18
C ASP A 304 24.14 -0.76 1.57
N ALA A 305 23.12 -0.02 2.02
CA ALA A 305 23.17 0.79 3.24
C ALA A 305 21.91 0.61 4.11
N LYS A 306 22.08 0.76 5.43
CA LYS A 306 21.09 0.37 6.43
C LYS A 306 20.55 1.52 7.24
N ASN A 307 19.33 1.36 7.76
CA ASN A 307 18.74 2.23 8.78
C ASN A 307 18.70 3.73 8.39
N ASN A 308 18.59 4.03 7.10
CA ASN A 308 18.45 5.40 6.62
C ASN A 308 16.99 5.85 6.74
N VAL A 309 16.77 7.14 7.01
CA VAL A 309 15.43 7.74 7.10
C VAL A 309 15.28 8.79 5.99
N ILE A 310 14.26 8.61 5.15
CA ILE A 310 13.88 9.55 4.10
C ILE A 310 12.53 10.15 4.46
N GLY A 311 12.56 11.44 4.78
CA GLY A 311 11.45 12.25 5.27
C GLY A 311 11.37 12.21 6.80
N GLY A 312 10.17 12.40 7.35
CA GLY A 312 9.96 12.44 8.79
C GLY A 312 8.53 12.80 9.16
N THR A 313 8.18 12.59 10.43
CA THR A 313 6.83 12.86 10.96
C THR A 313 6.67 14.26 11.57
N ALA A 314 7.77 15.00 11.75
CA ALA A 314 7.69 16.38 12.19
C ALA A 314 7.19 17.28 11.05
N SER A 315 6.45 18.34 11.41
CA SER A 315 6.04 19.36 10.43
C SER A 315 7.27 19.92 9.72
N GLY A 316 7.22 20.03 8.40
CA GLY A 316 8.31 20.51 7.55
C GLY A 316 9.42 19.50 7.24
N SER A 317 9.40 18.29 7.82
CA SER A 317 10.34 17.20 7.48
C SER A 317 10.04 16.52 6.14
N SER A 318 8.92 16.83 5.48
CA SER A 318 8.56 16.27 4.18
C SER A 318 9.56 16.67 3.10
N ASN A 319 10.17 15.69 2.43
CA ASN A 319 10.84 15.97 1.17
C ASN A 319 9.80 16.07 0.05
N VAL A 320 10.09 16.89 -0.95
CA VAL A 320 9.40 16.88 -2.25
C VAL A 320 10.38 16.33 -3.29
N ILE A 321 10.07 15.16 -3.83
CA ILE A 321 10.98 14.37 -4.68
C ILE A 321 10.28 14.10 -6.00
N SER A 322 10.57 14.95 -6.99
CA SER A 322 9.73 15.10 -8.16
C SER A 322 10.54 15.44 -9.39
N SER A 323 10.01 15.09 -10.57
CA SER A 323 10.61 15.42 -11.87
C SER A 323 12.01 14.89 -12.12
N ASN A 324 12.55 13.97 -11.31
CA ASN A 324 13.86 13.35 -11.56
C ASN A 324 13.81 12.47 -12.82
N ILE A 325 14.95 12.25 -13.48
CA ILE A 325 15.01 11.57 -14.78
C ILE A 325 14.56 10.10 -14.69
N VAL A 326 14.87 9.43 -13.57
CA VAL A 326 14.60 8.00 -13.30
C VAL A 326 13.58 7.91 -12.14
N ALA A 327 13.90 7.23 -11.03
CA ALA A 327 12.97 7.05 -9.94
C ALA A 327 12.96 8.26 -9.00
N GLY A 328 11.89 8.43 -8.23
CA GLY A 328 11.91 9.35 -7.10
C GLY A 328 12.92 8.88 -6.05
N ILE A 329 12.74 7.65 -5.58
CA ILE A 329 13.61 6.99 -4.60
C ILE A 329 13.93 5.57 -5.07
N GLU A 330 15.20 5.19 -5.13
CA GLU A 330 15.62 3.78 -5.26
C GLU A 330 16.39 3.33 -4.01
N ILE A 331 16.01 2.17 -3.45
CA ILE A 331 16.78 1.44 -2.44
C ILE A 331 17.28 0.15 -3.08
N SER A 332 18.60 0.02 -3.23
CA SER A 332 19.23 -0.99 -4.06
C SER A 332 20.22 -1.84 -3.27
N GLY A 333 20.30 -3.13 -3.61
CA GLY A 333 21.27 -4.08 -3.08
C GLY A 333 20.77 -4.87 -1.87
N GLY A 334 21.15 -6.15 -1.80
CA GLY A 334 20.70 -7.08 -0.76
C GLY A 334 21.22 -6.76 0.65
N ALA A 335 22.24 -5.91 0.78
CA ALA A 335 22.70 -5.42 2.07
C ALA A 335 21.86 -4.24 2.60
N SER A 336 21.09 -3.58 1.73
CA SER A 336 20.21 -2.47 2.11
C SER A 336 19.06 -2.98 2.98
N SER A 337 18.98 -2.46 4.21
CA SER A 337 17.96 -2.92 5.16
C SER A 337 17.52 -1.87 6.18
N GLY A 338 16.27 -1.94 6.62
CA GLY A 338 15.77 -1.08 7.71
C GLY A 338 15.58 0.38 7.32
N THR A 339 15.58 0.72 6.03
CA THR A 339 15.29 2.07 5.57
C THR A 339 13.82 2.42 5.84
N VAL A 340 13.57 3.65 6.29
CA VAL A 340 12.21 4.18 6.50
C VAL A 340 11.98 5.34 5.55
N ILE A 341 10.96 5.24 4.71
CA ILE A 341 10.51 6.28 3.78
C ILE A 341 9.16 6.78 4.30
N GLN A 342 9.10 7.98 4.88
CA GLN A 342 7.87 8.46 5.54
C GLN A 342 7.66 9.96 5.36
N GLY A 343 6.40 10.39 5.24
CA GLY A 343 6.03 11.80 5.22
C GLY A 343 6.48 12.57 3.96
N ASN A 344 6.78 11.88 2.85
CA ASN A 344 7.28 12.52 1.62
C ASN A 344 6.17 12.82 0.61
N LEU A 345 6.40 13.83 -0.22
CA LEU A 345 5.65 14.12 -1.44
C LEU A 345 6.49 13.67 -2.65
N ILE A 346 6.04 12.64 -3.36
CA ILE A 346 6.81 11.97 -4.41
C ILE A 346 6.02 12.04 -5.72
N GLY A 347 6.58 12.76 -6.70
CA GLY A 347 5.97 13.01 -8.00
C GLY A 347 4.88 14.09 -7.98
N THR A 348 4.79 14.90 -6.92
CA THR A 348 3.89 16.06 -6.83
C THR A 348 4.67 17.36 -6.59
N ASP A 349 4.00 18.51 -6.72
CA ASP A 349 4.55 19.78 -6.25
C ASP A 349 4.56 19.85 -4.71
N ALA A 350 5.12 20.91 -4.15
CA ALA A 350 5.21 21.09 -2.70
C ALA A 350 3.84 21.25 -2.00
N THR A 351 2.75 21.44 -2.75
CA THR A 351 1.38 21.44 -2.19
C THR A 351 0.81 20.03 -2.09
N GLY A 352 1.39 19.07 -2.82
CA GLY A 352 0.87 17.72 -2.95
C GLY A 352 -0.39 17.63 -3.83
N MET A 353 -0.79 18.72 -4.50
CA MET A 353 -2.02 18.79 -5.30
C MET A 353 -1.79 18.78 -6.80
N LEU A 354 -0.58 19.11 -7.27
CA LEU A 354 -0.28 19.14 -8.71
C LEU A 354 0.76 18.09 -9.09
N ALA A 355 0.53 17.43 -10.23
CA ALA A 355 1.41 16.41 -10.79
C ALA A 355 2.78 16.98 -11.19
N ARG A 356 3.87 16.36 -10.72
CA ARG A 356 5.28 16.63 -11.04
C ARG A 356 6.08 15.33 -11.09
N GLY A 357 5.53 14.32 -11.75
CA GLY A 357 6.03 12.95 -11.79
C GLY A 357 7.52 12.80 -12.01
N ASN A 358 8.12 11.81 -11.35
CA ASN A 358 9.45 11.33 -11.75
C ASN A 358 9.35 10.58 -13.09
N GLY A 359 10.46 10.46 -13.81
CA GLY A 359 10.48 9.88 -15.16
C GLY A 359 10.14 8.39 -15.20
N GLN A 360 10.43 7.67 -14.12
CA GLN A 360 10.09 6.27 -13.88
C GLN A 360 9.35 6.14 -12.54
N ASP A 361 9.59 5.05 -11.79
CA ASP A 361 8.86 4.71 -10.56
C ASP A 361 8.93 5.80 -9.48
N GLY A 362 7.89 5.92 -8.66
CA GLY A 362 7.95 6.79 -7.49
C GLY A 362 8.97 6.28 -6.47
N ILE A 363 8.84 5.01 -6.10
CA ILE A 363 9.74 4.30 -5.20
C ILE A 363 10.09 2.93 -5.79
N LYS A 364 11.37 2.57 -5.80
CA LYS A 364 11.85 1.26 -6.24
C LYS A 364 12.69 0.59 -5.17
N LEU A 365 12.28 -0.60 -4.74
CA LEU A 365 13.01 -1.46 -3.80
C LEU A 365 13.60 -2.63 -4.60
N ASN A 366 14.91 -2.58 -4.85
CA ASN A 366 15.62 -3.53 -5.67
C ASN A 366 16.48 -4.44 -4.80
N SER A 367 15.96 -5.64 -4.48
CA SER A 367 16.57 -6.61 -3.54
C SER A 367 16.72 -6.11 -2.09
N ALA A 368 16.25 -4.90 -1.77
CA ALA A 368 16.30 -4.35 -0.42
C ALA A 368 15.35 -5.08 0.54
N VAL A 369 15.72 -5.19 1.81
CA VAL A 369 14.93 -5.93 2.82
C VAL A 369 14.46 -5.04 3.95
N ASN A 370 13.36 -5.39 4.60
CA ASN A 370 12.86 -4.70 5.80
C ASN A 370 12.72 -3.17 5.62
N THR A 371 12.39 -2.70 4.42
CA THR A 371 12.10 -1.29 4.18
C THR A 371 10.66 -0.99 4.58
N LEU A 372 10.45 0.09 5.33
CA LEU A 372 9.13 0.61 5.66
C LEU A 372 8.82 1.82 4.77
N VAL A 373 7.79 1.70 3.93
CA VAL A 373 7.22 2.81 3.16
C VAL A 373 5.94 3.27 3.85
N GLY A 374 6.01 4.44 4.47
CA GLY A 374 4.93 5.11 5.17
C GLY A 374 4.94 4.83 6.67
N GLY A 375 3.78 4.58 7.26
CA GLY A 375 3.63 4.31 8.68
C GLY A 375 2.16 4.27 9.10
N THR A 376 1.91 4.27 10.42
CA THR A 376 0.53 4.21 10.98
C THR A 376 -0.02 5.57 11.40
N THR A 377 0.72 6.64 11.18
CA THR A 377 0.31 8.01 11.53
C THR A 377 0.11 8.83 10.25
N ALA A 378 -0.80 9.81 10.28
CA ALA A 378 -1.03 10.69 9.14
C ALA A 378 0.24 11.46 8.72
N SER A 379 1.13 11.78 9.66
CA SER A 379 2.41 12.43 9.38
C SER A 379 3.46 11.51 8.75
N ALA A 380 3.33 10.19 8.89
CA ALA A 380 4.25 9.24 8.25
C ALA A 380 3.84 8.89 6.81
N ARG A 381 2.62 9.27 6.40
CA ARG A 381 2.06 9.02 5.08
C ARG A 381 2.90 9.65 3.98
N ASN A 382 3.31 8.85 2.99
CA ASN A 382 3.79 9.40 1.74
C ASN A 382 2.62 9.62 0.76
N VAL A 383 2.77 10.63 -0.10
CA VAL A 383 1.96 10.80 -1.31
C VAL A 383 2.83 10.42 -2.50
N ILE A 384 2.42 9.41 -3.26
CA ILE A 384 3.18 8.82 -4.36
C ILE A 384 2.31 8.82 -5.60
N ALA A 385 2.46 9.83 -6.45
CA ALA A 385 1.56 10.04 -7.58
C ALA A 385 2.26 10.67 -8.79
N ALA A 386 1.60 10.62 -9.95
CA ALA A 386 2.07 11.15 -11.24
C ALA A 386 3.38 10.53 -11.76
N ASN A 387 3.92 9.49 -11.15
CA ASN A 387 5.19 8.88 -11.57
C ASN A 387 5.04 8.12 -12.90
N GLY A 388 6.15 7.95 -13.60
CA GLY A 388 6.17 7.49 -14.99
C GLY A 388 5.90 8.59 -16.02
N ALA A 389 6.39 9.81 -15.75
CA ALA A 389 6.23 10.94 -16.67
C ALA A 389 6.96 10.77 -18.02
N ARG A 390 7.79 9.74 -18.16
CA ARG A 390 8.55 9.43 -19.40
C ARG A 390 8.36 8.01 -19.90
N PHE A 391 8.21 7.06 -18.98
CA PHE A 391 7.94 5.66 -19.27
C PHE A 391 6.71 5.22 -18.48
N ILE A 392 5.94 4.29 -19.04
CA ILE A 392 4.82 3.69 -18.30
C ILE A 392 5.41 2.82 -17.18
N THR A 393 5.32 3.32 -15.95
CA THR A 393 5.91 2.73 -14.74
C THR A 393 5.01 2.95 -13.52
N ASN A 394 5.41 2.41 -12.37
CA ASN A 394 4.53 2.22 -11.22
C ASN A 394 4.71 3.31 -10.14
N GLY A 395 3.80 3.35 -9.17
CA GLY A 395 4.00 4.14 -7.96
C GLY A 395 5.12 3.57 -7.10
N ILE A 396 5.01 2.29 -6.75
CA ILE A 396 6.00 1.54 -5.97
C ILE A 396 6.34 0.23 -6.68
N VAL A 397 7.63 -0.08 -6.85
CA VAL A 397 8.12 -1.38 -7.31
C VAL A 397 8.90 -2.07 -6.20
N ILE A 398 8.63 -3.35 -5.94
CA ILE A 398 9.38 -4.19 -5.01
C ILE A 398 9.81 -5.45 -5.74
N GLN A 399 11.12 -5.58 -6.03
CA GLN A 399 11.61 -6.59 -6.95
C GLN A 399 12.79 -7.41 -6.42
N GLY A 400 12.82 -8.67 -6.85
CA GLY A 400 13.88 -9.64 -6.56
C GLY A 400 13.53 -10.57 -5.39
N SER A 401 13.90 -11.84 -5.52
CA SER A 401 13.63 -12.89 -4.51
C SER A 401 14.27 -12.63 -3.16
N GLY A 402 15.27 -11.75 -3.09
CA GLY A 402 15.87 -11.29 -1.85
C GLY A 402 15.08 -10.20 -1.11
N ALA A 403 14.14 -9.50 -1.77
CA ALA A 403 13.47 -8.30 -1.25
C ALA A 403 12.37 -8.61 -0.21
N THR A 404 12.77 -9.20 0.91
CA THR A 404 11.87 -9.72 1.96
C THR A 404 11.55 -8.72 3.06
N GLY A 405 10.42 -8.92 3.74
CA GLY A 405 10.04 -8.16 4.95
C GLY A 405 9.69 -6.70 4.70
N ASN A 406 9.57 -6.28 3.44
CA ASN A 406 9.19 -4.93 3.06
C ASN A 406 7.72 -4.65 3.38
N GLN A 407 7.43 -3.43 3.82
CA GLN A 407 6.10 -3.03 4.29
C GLN A 407 5.69 -1.70 3.66
N VAL A 408 4.48 -1.64 3.10
CA VAL A 408 3.87 -0.44 2.54
C VAL A 408 2.63 -0.11 3.37
N LYS A 409 2.66 0.94 4.19
CA LYS A 409 1.59 1.26 5.16
C LYS A 409 1.20 2.73 5.15
N GLY A 410 -0.10 3.01 5.18
CA GLY A 410 -0.63 4.34 5.44
C GLY A 410 -0.39 5.38 4.34
N ASN A 411 -0.04 4.96 3.12
CA ASN A 411 0.32 5.85 1.99
C ASN A 411 -0.90 6.25 1.15
N TYR A 412 -0.79 7.36 0.43
CA TYR A 412 -1.65 7.70 -0.70
C TYR A 412 -0.88 7.47 -2.00
N ILE A 413 -1.38 6.57 -2.84
CA ILE A 413 -0.71 6.06 -4.03
C ILE A 413 -1.64 6.26 -5.22
N GLY A 414 -1.26 7.16 -6.13
CA GLY A 414 -2.04 7.57 -7.31
C GLY A 414 -3.02 8.73 -7.08
N THR A 415 -3.12 9.24 -5.86
CA THR A 415 -3.97 10.39 -5.50
C THR A 415 -3.17 11.60 -5.03
N ASP A 416 -3.83 12.75 -4.93
CA ASP A 416 -3.28 13.94 -4.27
C ASP A 416 -3.14 13.76 -2.75
N ILE A 417 -2.60 14.78 -2.08
CA ILE A 417 -2.42 14.78 -0.62
C ILE A 417 -3.72 14.62 0.18
N THR A 418 -4.89 14.85 -0.43
CA THR A 418 -6.18 14.65 0.25
C THR A 418 -6.68 13.22 0.14
N GLY A 419 -6.15 12.47 -0.82
CA GLY A 419 -6.63 11.13 -1.17
C GLY A 419 -7.98 11.14 -1.89
N ALA A 420 -8.46 12.30 -2.35
CA ALA A 420 -9.78 12.44 -2.99
C ALA A 420 -9.71 12.68 -4.51
N ARG A 421 -8.55 13.10 -5.05
CA ARG A 421 -8.40 13.40 -6.48
C ARG A 421 -7.30 12.54 -7.08
N ALA A 422 -7.58 11.96 -8.25
CA ALA A 422 -6.58 11.23 -9.02
C ALA A 422 -5.50 12.18 -9.53
N LEU A 423 -4.24 11.83 -9.29
CA LEU A 423 -3.07 12.38 -9.99
C LEU A 423 -2.37 11.30 -10.83
N GLY A 424 -2.60 10.03 -10.49
CA GLY A 424 -2.30 8.80 -11.21
C GLY A 424 -0.83 8.52 -11.46
N ASN A 425 -0.30 7.41 -10.95
CA ASN A 425 0.91 6.85 -11.56
C ASN A 425 0.54 6.28 -12.94
N SER A 426 1.48 6.28 -13.89
CA SER A 426 1.18 5.90 -15.28
C SER A 426 0.78 4.43 -15.48
N SER A 427 1.23 3.53 -14.59
CA SER A 427 0.85 2.11 -14.55
C SER A 427 0.29 1.76 -13.16
N ASP A 428 0.87 0.78 -12.46
CA ASP A 428 0.27 0.22 -11.26
C ASP A 428 0.59 1.07 -10.03
N GLY A 429 -0.27 1.02 -9.02
CA GLY A 429 0.01 1.65 -7.73
C GLY A 429 1.20 0.96 -7.04
N VAL A 430 1.10 -0.35 -6.85
CA VAL A 430 2.17 -1.18 -6.25
C VAL A 430 2.39 -2.43 -7.10
N PHE A 431 3.63 -2.61 -7.59
CA PHE A 431 4.05 -3.78 -8.35
C PHE A 431 5.09 -4.59 -7.58
N ILE A 432 4.75 -5.84 -7.25
CA ILE A 432 5.64 -6.80 -6.62
C ILE A 432 6.13 -7.77 -7.70
N PHE A 433 7.45 -7.79 -7.94
CA PHE A 433 8.08 -8.65 -8.95
C PHE A 433 9.01 -9.66 -8.30
N GLY A 434 8.46 -10.82 -7.97
CA GLY A 434 9.19 -11.94 -7.39
C GLY A 434 9.68 -11.74 -5.96
N ALA A 435 9.18 -10.73 -5.23
CA ALA A 435 9.59 -10.45 -3.85
C ALA A 435 8.65 -11.14 -2.83
N PRO A 436 9.15 -12.05 -1.96
CA PRO A 436 8.33 -12.76 -1.00
C PRO A 436 8.13 -11.98 0.32
N GLY A 437 7.06 -12.31 1.05
CA GLY A 437 6.83 -11.82 2.41
C GLY A 437 6.62 -10.31 2.53
N VAL A 438 6.11 -9.67 1.48
CA VAL A 438 5.76 -8.24 1.47
C VAL A 438 4.41 -8.03 2.15
N THR A 439 4.27 -6.98 2.97
CA THR A 439 2.98 -6.56 3.52
C THR A 439 2.53 -5.22 2.95
N ILE A 440 1.35 -5.20 2.33
CA ILE A 440 0.68 -3.98 1.86
C ILE A 440 -0.51 -3.71 2.78
N GLY A 441 -0.40 -2.67 3.58
CA GLY A 441 -1.40 -2.21 4.53
C GLY A 441 -1.24 -2.78 5.93
N GLY A 442 -2.35 -2.92 6.65
CA GLY A 442 -2.38 -3.43 8.03
C GLY A 442 -3.75 -3.27 8.66
N THR A 443 -3.93 -3.85 9.84
CA THR A 443 -5.23 -3.96 10.53
C THR A 443 -5.71 -2.69 11.24
N THR A 444 -4.92 -1.62 11.22
CA THR A 444 -5.28 -0.34 11.85
C THR A 444 -5.64 0.68 10.77
N ALA A 445 -6.57 1.59 11.06
CA ALA A 445 -6.96 2.65 10.10
C ALA A 445 -5.76 3.50 9.63
N GLY A 446 -4.75 3.68 10.47
CA GLY A 446 -3.52 4.39 10.11
C GLY A 446 -2.60 3.62 9.16
N ALA A 447 -2.64 2.29 9.16
CA ALA A 447 -1.83 1.46 8.26
C ALA A 447 -2.43 1.30 6.85
N ARG A 448 -3.69 1.69 6.66
CA ARG A 448 -4.42 1.61 5.40
C ARG A 448 -3.79 2.47 4.32
N ASN A 449 -3.39 1.86 3.22
CA ASN A 449 -3.06 2.62 2.01
C ASN A 449 -4.34 2.98 1.26
N VAL A 450 -4.31 4.11 0.54
CA VAL A 450 -5.26 4.45 -0.51
C VAL A 450 -4.53 4.27 -1.83
N ILE A 451 -4.94 3.29 -2.63
CA ILE A 451 -4.28 2.87 -3.87
C ILE A 451 -5.29 3.06 -5.01
N SER A 452 -5.32 4.26 -5.55
CA SER A 452 -6.46 4.76 -6.33
C SER A 452 -5.99 5.73 -7.41
N GLY A 453 -6.74 5.85 -8.50
CA GLY A 453 -6.45 6.79 -9.59
C GLY A 453 -5.23 6.43 -10.44
N ASN A 454 -4.63 5.24 -10.26
CA ASN A 454 -3.49 4.80 -11.07
C ASN A 454 -3.94 4.40 -12.48
N GLY A 455 -3.07 4.58 -13.49
CA GLY A 455 -3.39 4.31 -14.89
C GLY A 455 -3.54 2.84 -15.22
N GLY A 456 -2.88 1.96 -14.46
CA GLY A 456 -2.98 0.50 -14.54
C GLY A 456 -3.74 -0.09 -13.35
N ARG A 457 -3.17 -1.12 -12.72
CA ARG A 457 -3.78 -1.85 -11.60
C ARG A 457 -3.55 -1.12 -10.28
N GLY A 458 -4.35 -1.42 -9.26
CA GLY A 458 -4.04 -0.99 -7.89
C GLY A 458 -2.78 -1.67 -7.37
N VAL A 459 -2.82 -3.00 -7.26
CA VAL A 459 -1.72 -3.86 -6.80
C VAL A 459 -1.53 -5.04 -7.75
N GLU A 460 -0.30 -5.32 -8.17
CA GLU A 460 0.05 -6.57 -8.85
C GLU A 460 1.11 -7.36 -8.07
N ILE A 461 0.87 -8.66 -7.91
CA ILE A 461 1.77 -9.65 -7.32
C ILE A 461 2.20 -10.62 -8.42
N PHE A 462 3.42 -10.46 -8.92
CA PHE A 462 3.91 -11.19 -10.08
C PHE A 462 5.09 -12.11 -9.75
N GLY A 463 5.04 -13.32 -10.30
CA GLY A 463 6.17 -14.24 -10.39
C GLY A 463 6.21 -15.30 -9.30
N SER A 464 6.77 -16.46 -9.64
CA SER A 464 6.73 -17.68 -8.83
C SER A 464 7.42 -17.59 -7.46
N THR A 465 8.26 -16.59 -7.24
CA THR A 465 8.92 -16.33 -5.95
C THR A 465 8.19 -15.27 -5.10
N ALA A 466 7.17 -14.59 -5.63
CA ALA A 466 6.34 -13.66 -4.87
C ALA A 466 5.30 -14.44 -4.05
N SER A 467 5.74 -15.02 -2.94
CA SER A 467 4.90 -15.82 -2.04
C SER A 467 4.80 -15.23 -0.64
N GLY A 468 3.73 -15.57 0.08
CA GLY A 468 3.49 -15.04 1.42
C GLY A 468 3.28 -13.52 1.45
N VAL A 469 2.93 -12.90 0.33
CA VAL A 469 2.53 -11.50 0.27
C VAL A 469 1.16 -11.36 0.95
N VAL A 470 1.02 -10.32 1.78
CA VAL A 470 -0.23 -10.01 2.47
C VAL A 470 -0.70 -8.62 2.08
N VAL A 471 -1.84 -8.54 1.40
CA VAL A 471 -2.53 -7.29 1.07
C VAL A 471 -3.72 -7.18 2.01
N GLN A 472 -3.70 -6.27 2.99
CA GLN A 472 -4.76 -6.18 3.99
C GLN A 472 -5.07 -4.74 4.41
N GLY A 473 -6.34 -4.45 4.69
CA GLY A 473 -6.80 -3.20 5.26
C GLY A 473 -6.68 -1.99 4.33
N ASN A 474 -6.49 -2.18 3.02
CA ASN A 474 -6.31 -1.11 2.03
C ASN A 474 -7.64 -0.61 1.46
N ILE A 475 -7.66 0.62 0.96
CA ILE A 475 -8.69 1.11 0.02
C ILE A 475 -8.07 1.11 -1.37
N VAL A 476 -8.73 0.46 -2.33
CA VAL A 476 -8.28 0.29 -3.71
C VAL A 476 -9.38 0.74 -4.66
N GLY A 477 -9.15 1.85 -5.36
CA GLY A 477 -10.06 2.44 -6.34
C GLY A 477 -11.09 3.43 -5.77
N LEU A 478 -11.05 3.74 -4.46
CA LEU A 478 -11.87 4.79 -3.84
C LEU A 478 -11.03 5.90 -3.21
N ASP A 479 -11.68 6.97 -2.78
CA ASP A 479 -11.09 8.05 -2.00
C ASP A 479 -10.63 7.60 -0.60
N ALA A 480 -9.93 8.47 0.13
CA ALA A 480 -9.48 8.16 1.48
C ALA A 480 -10.62 7.86 2.49
N GLY A 481 -11.85 8.31 2.22
CA GLY A 481 -13.03 7.96 2.98
C GLY A 481 -13.57 6.55 2.68
N GLY A 482 -13.23 5.98 1.52
CA GLY A 482 -13.75 4.70 1.04
C GLY A 482 -15.21 4.81 0.61
N THR A 483 -15.63 5.97 0.10
CA THR A 483 -17.03 6.29 -0.24
C THR A 483 -17.23 6.92 -1.61
N VAL A 484 -16.16 7.44 -2.22
CA VAL A 484 -16.22 8.09 -3.54
C VAL A 484 -15.27 7.37 -4.51
N ALA A 485 -15.74 7.11 -5.73
CA ALA A 485 -14.94 6.45 -6.76
C ALA A 485 -13.73 7.31 -7.19
N VAL A 486 -12.54 6.70 -7.15
CA VAL A 486 -11.28 7.22 -7.68
C VAL A 486 -10.55 6.03 -8.33
N GLY A 487 -11.24 5.35 -9.25
CA GLY A 487 -10.86 4.05 -9.78
C GLY A 487 -9.44 3.98 -10.34
N ASN A 488 -8.81 2.82 -10.23
CA ASN A 488 -7.64 2.49 -11.05
C ASN A 488 -8.09 2.13 -12.47
N GLY A 489 -7.21 2.29 -13.47
CA GLY A 489 -7.54 2.10 -14.88
C GLY A 489 -7.77 0.64 -15.31
N ALA A 490 -7.24 -0.32 -14.56
CA ALA A 490 -7.41 -1.76 -14.78
C ALA A 490 -7.95 -2.42 -13.48
N ASP A 491 -7.43 -3.58 -13.10
CA ASP A 491 -7.89 -4.34 -11.94
C ASP A 491 -7.53 -3.66 -10.61
N GLY A 492 -8.30 -3.95 -9.56
CA GLY A 492 -7.93 -3.54 -8.21
C GLY A 492 -6.67 -4.25 -7.73
N ILE A 493 -6.72 -5.58 -7.63
CA ILE A 493 -5.61 -6.43 -7.16
C ILE A 493 -5.45 -7.62 -8.09
N VAL A 494 -4.23 -7.91 -8.56
CA VAL A 494 -3.92 -9.06 -9.43
C VAL A 494 -2.82 -9.92 -8.84
N VAL A 495 -2.96 -11.23 -8.96
CA VAL A 495 -1.94 -12.24 -8.64
C VAL A 495 -1.60 -13.02 -9.91
N THR A 496 -0.40 -12.83 -10.44
CA THR A 496 0.03 -13.41 -11.73
C THR A 496 1.15 -14.44 -11.51
N GLY A 497 0.81 -15.73 -11.64
CA GLY A 497 1.77 -16.83 -11.50
C GLY A 497 2.45 -16.94 -10.12
N ALA A 498 1.87 -16.30 -9.09
CA ALA A 498 2.46 -16.13 -7.75
C ALA A 498 1.69 -16.95 -6.69
N PRO A 499 2.34 -17.87 -5.95
CA PRO A 499 1.64 -18.78 -5.04
C PRO A 499 1.54 -18.28 -3.59
N ALA A 500 0.56 -18.80 -2.85
CA ALA A 500 0.44 -18.71 -1.39
C ALA A 500 0.39 -17.27 -0.84
N ASN A 501 -0.37 -16.38 -1.49
CA ASN A 501 -0.59 -15.00 -1.06
C ASN A 501 -1.96 -14.82 -0.38
N ILE A 502 -2.08 -13.79 0.46
CA ILE A 502 -3.31 -13.48 1.21
C ILE A 502 -3.79 -12.08 0.83
N ILE A 503 -5.03 -12.00 0.36
CA ILE A 503 -5.76 -10.75 0.10
C ILE A 503 -6.87 -10.66 1.15
N GLY A 504 -6.67 -9.79 2.13
CA GLY A 504 -7.57 -9.50 3.24
C GLY A 504 -7.19 -10.21 4.53
N GLY A 505 -8.17 -10.54 5.37
CA GLY A 505 -7.94 -11.24 6.63
C GLY A 505 -9.21 -11.33 7.50
N SER A 506 -9.20 -12.23 8.49
CA SER A 506 -10.40 -12.52 9.30
C SER A 506 -10.74 -11.45 10.35
N SER A 507 -9.86 -10.47 10.56
CA SER A 507 -10.13 -9.34 11.46
C SER A 507 -10.77 -8.20 10.67
N ALA A 508 -11.75 -7.48 11.24
CA ALA A 508 -12.45 -6.39 10.55
C ALA A 508 -11.50 -5.32 9.96
N GLY A 509 -10.36 -5.05 10.60
CA GLY A 509 -9.36 -4.10 10.10
C GLY A 509 -8.50 -4.61 8.94
N ALA A 510 -8.50 -5.91 8.67
CA ALA A 510 -7.75 -6.54 7.57
C ALA A 510 -8.52 -6.49 6.23
N ALA A 511 -9.81 -6.14 6.24
CA ALA A 511 -10.62 -6.05 5.04
C ALA A 511 -10.03 -5.03 4.05
N ASN A 512 -9.71 -5.46 2.83
CA ASN A 512 -9.52 -4.52 1.74
C ASN A 512 -10.88 -4.08 1.20
N ILE A 513 -10.96 -2.82 0.79
CA ILE A 513 -12.09 -2.27 0.04
C ILE A 513 -11.62 -2.14 -1.40
N VAL A 514 -12.20 -2.90 -2.33
CA VAL A 514 -11.74 -3.02 -3.72
C VAL A 514 -12.88 -2.76 -4.69
N SER A 515 -12.97 -1.53 -5.16
CA SER A 515 -14.19 -0.98 -5.76
C SER A 515 -13.87 0.07 -6.82
N ALA A 516 -14.80 0.28 -7.75
CA ALA A 516 -14.70 1.27 -8.84
C ALA A 516 -13.48 1.13 -9.77
N ASN A 517 -12.83 -0.04 -9.79
CA ASN A 517 -11.69 -0.28 -10.69
C ASN A 517 -12.17 -0.54 -12.13
N GLY A 518 -11.36 -0.16 -13.11
CA GLY A 518 -11.68 -0.19 -14.54
C GLY A 518 -11.84 -1.60 -15.15
N ALA A 519 -11.48 -2.64 -14.41
CA ALA A 519 -11.64 -4.05 -14.80
C ALA A 519 -12.13 -4.90 -13.61
N MET A 520 -11.38 -5.92 -13.17
CA MET A 520 -11.77 -6.82 -12.09
C MET A 520 -11.49 -6.18 -10.72
N GLY A 521 -12.24 -6.59 -9.69
CA GLY A 521 -11.85 -6.28 -8.30
C GLY A 521 -10.55 -7.00 -7.94
N VAL A 522 -10.60 -8.33 -7.93
CA VAL A 522 -9.46 -9.22 -7.67
C VAL A 522 -9.31 -10.23 -8.80
N GLU A 523 -8.13 -10.35 -9.41
CA GLU A 523 -7.81 -11.40 -10.39
C GLU A 523 -6.69 -12.33 -9.88
N ILE A 524 -6.85 -13.64 -10.09
CA ILE A 524 -5.85 -14.68 -9.83
C ILE A 524 -5.60 -15.41 -11.15
N LEU A 525 -4.41 -15.23 -11.71
CA LEU A 525 -4.06 -15.56 -13.09
C LEU A 525 -2.86 -16.52 -13.16
N ASP A 526 -2.93 -17.42 -14.13
CA ASP A 526 -1.92 -18.42 -14.51
C ASP A 526 -1.78 -19.63 -13.56
N LEU A 527 -1.30 -20.75 -14.13
CA LEU A 527 -1.10 -22.04 -13.46
C LEU A 527 -0.18 -21.97 -12.21
N GLY A 528 0.69 -20.96 -12.13
CA GLY A 528 1.59 -20.75 -10.99
C GLY A 528 0.90 -20.13 -9.77
N ALA A 529 -0.25 -19.46 -9.95
CA ALA A 529 -0.96 -18.76 -8.88
C ALA A 529 -1.80 -19.72 -8.05
N THR A 530 -1.14 -20.53 -7.23
CA THR A 530 -1.78 -21.59 -6.42
C THR A 530 -1.83 -21.25 -4.94
N GLY A 531 -2.84 -21.76 -4.23
CA GLY A 531 -2.94 -21.61 -2.78
C GLY A 531 -3.15 -20.16 -2.32
N ASN A 532 -3.61 -19.26 -3.19
CA ASN A 532 -3.93 -17.90 -2.80
C ASN A 532 -5.28 -17.83 -2.08
N ILE A 533 -5.40 -16.92 -1.12
CA ILE A 533 -6.57 -16.78 -0.26
C ILE A 533 -7.10 -15.35 -0.32
N VAL A 534 -8.33 -15.19 -0.78
CA VAL A 534 -9.08 -13.93 -0.76
C VAL A 534 -10.13 -14.03 0.35
N LYS A 535 -9.97 -13.32 1.48
CA LYS A 535 -10.88 -13.44 2.63
C LYS A 535 -11.14 -12.12 3.35
N GLY A 536 -12.36 -11.95 3.84
CA GLY A 536 -12.76 -10.81 4.65
C GLY A 536 -12.76 -9.47 3.91
N ASN A 537 -12.80 -9.45 2.58
CA ASN A 537 -12.77 -8.22 1.78
C ASN A 537 -14.18 -7.67 1.50
N ARG A 538 -14.24 -6.40 1.11
CA ARG A 538 -15.42 -5.78 0.50
C ARG A 538 -15.07 -5.42 -0.94
N ILE A 539 -15.77 -6.01 -1.88
CA ILE A 539 -15.45 -5.95 -3.30
C ILE A 539 -16.68 -5.42 -4.05
N GLY A 540 -16.51 -4.27 -4.71
CA GLY A 540 -17.58 -3.54 -5.39
C GLY A 540 -18.51 -2.75 -4.47
N THR A 541 -18.08 -2.46 -3.23
CA THR A 541 -18.88 -1.69 -2.27
C THR A 541 -18.08 -0.59 -1.59
N ASP A 542 -18.76 0.30 -0.86
CA ASP A 542 -18.14 1.27 0.04
C ASP A 542 -17.47 0.59 1.26
N ILE A 543 -16.81 1.40 2.08
CA ILE A 543 -16.13 0.92 3.30
C ILE A 543 -17.07 0.23 4.31
N SER A 544 -18.37 0.53 4.28
CA SER A 544 -19.38 -0.13 5.13
C SER A 544 -19.86 -1.46 4.55
N GLY A 545 -19.70 -1.67 3.24
CA GLY A 545 -20.27 -2.76 2.46
C GLY A 545 -21.75 -2.58 2.13
N GLY A 546 -22.34 -1.44 2.50
CA GLY A 546 -23.77 -1.17 2.39
C GLY A 546 -24.19 -0.36 1.17
N ALA A 547 -23.24 0.25 0.47
CA ALA A 547 -23.48 0.96 -0.80
C ALA A 547 -22.65 0.36 -1.93
N GLY A 548 -23.25 0.21 -3.12
CA GLY A 548 -22.59 -0.28 -4.33
C GLY A 548 -21.65 0.76 -4.94
N LEU A 549 -20.44 0.32 -5.27
CA LEU A 549 -19.40 1.05 -5.99
C LEU A 549 -18.64 0.05 -6.88
N GLY A 550 -19.38 -0.71 -7.67
CA GLY A 550 -18.92 -1.82 -8.50
C GLY A 550 -17.60 -1.63 -9.23
N ASN A 551 -16.84 -2.72 -9.37
CA ASN A 551 -15.81 -2.77 -10.42
C ASN A 551 -16.50 -2.96 -11.79
N VAL A 552 -15.83 -2.58 -12.87
CA VAL A 552 -16.44 -2.62 -14.22
C VAL A 552 -16.78 -4.03 -14.68
N LEU A 553 -15.94 -5.01 -14.31
CA LEU A 553 -16.14 -6.42 -14.64
C LEU A 553 -16.43 -7.22 -13.37
N TYR A 554 -15.70 -8.31 -13.13
CA TYR A 554 -15.99 -9.26 -12.07
C TYR A 554 -15.48 -8.80 -10.72
N GLY A 555 -16.17 -9.19 -9.63
CA GLY A 555 -15.67 -8.98 -8.28
C GLY A 555 -14.37 -9.75 -8.05
N VAL A 556 -14.42 -11.07 -8.25
CA VAL A 556 -13.26 -11.97 -8.20
C VAL A 556 -13.18 -12.82 -9.47
N PHE A 557 -12.02 -12.85 -10.12
CA PHE A 557 -11.78 -13.68 -11.29
C PHE A 557 -10.61 -14.64 -11.07
N ILE A 558 -10.83 -15.94 -11.25
CA ILE A 558 -9.80 -16.98 -11.26
C ILE A 558 -9.63 -17.45 -12.71
N ASN A 559 -8.47 -17.20 -13.29
CA ASN A 559 -8.20 -17.43 -14.71
C ASN A 559 -7.05 -18.43 -14.89
N GLY A 560 -7.41 -19.70 -15.10
CA GLY A 560 -6.48 -20.80 -15.31
C GLY A 560 -5.64 -21.17 -14.08
N ALA A 561 -5.98 -20.66 -12.90
CA ALA A 561 -5.21 -20.82 -11.67
C ALA A 561 -5.83 -21.88 -10.72
N PRO A 562 -5.10 -22.94 -10.31
CA PRO A 562 -5.64 -24.00 -9.48
C PRO A 562 -5.46 -23.77 -7.96
N GLY A 563 -6.33 -24.38 -7.16
CA GLY A 563 -6.13 -24.55 -5.71
C GLY A 563 -6.23 -23.27 -4.89
N ASN A 564 -7.05 -22.29 -5.29
CA ASN A 564 -7.24 -21.02 -4.59
C ASN A 564 -8.51 -21.00 -3.73
N SER A 565 -8.58 -20.13 -2.72
CA SER A 565 -9.72 -20.03 -1.80
C SER A 565 -10.29 -18.62 -1.75
N ILE A 566 -11.58 -18.49 -2.02
CA ILE A 566 -12.37 -17.27 -1.90
C ILE A 566 -13.31 -17.44 -0.70
N GLY A 567 -12.98 -16.77 0.40
CA GLY A 567 -13.70 -16.81 1.66
C GLY A 567 -13.16 -17.85 2.63
N GLY A 568 -14.02 -18.35 3.51
CA GLY A 568 -13.70 -19.28 4.59
C GLY A 568 -14.90 -19.57 5.48
N THR A 569 -14.82 -20.63 6.28
CA THR A 569 -15.89 -21.02 7.22
C THR A 569 -15.97 -20.14 8.48
N ASP A 570 -14.92 -19.38 8.77
CA ASP A 570 -14.93 -18.41 9.86
C ASP A 570 -15.72 -17.17 9.44
N VAL A 571 -16.57 -16.63 10.32
CA VAL A 571 -17.40 -15.44 10.02
C VAL A 571 -16.59 -14.25 9.50
N GLY A 572 -15.38 -14.06 10.04
CA GLY A 572 -14.50 -12.97 9.60
C GLY A 572 -13.84 -13.19 8.23
N ALA A 573 -13.85 -14.42 7.71
CA ALA A 573 -13.27 -14.75 6.40
C ALA A 573 -14.23 -14.46 5.23
N ALA A 574 -15.51 -14.21 5.51
CA ALA A 574 -16.52 -13.91 4.50
C ALA A 574 -16.16 -12.65 3.70
N ASN A 575 -16.06 -12.78 2.37
CA ASN A 575 -16.02 -11.60 1.51
C ASN A 575 -17.45 -11.11 1.23
N VAL A 576 -17.60 -9.80 1.02
CA VAL A 576 -18.79 -9.19 0.44
C VAL A 576 -18.47 -8.83 -1.01
N ILE A 577 -19.16 -9.45 -1.97
CA ILE A 577 -18.85 -9.35 -3.41
C ILE A 577 -20.14 -8.97 -4.15
N SER A 578 -20.28 -7.68 -4.41
CA SER A 578 -21.55 -7.07 -4.77
C SER A 578 -21.36 -5.89 -5.72
N ASP A 579 -22.41 -5.54 -6.48
CA ASP A 579 -22.42 -4.44 -7.48
C ASP A 579 -21.39 -4.58 -8.61
N ASN A 580 -20.84 -5.77 -8.86
CA ASN A 580 -19.94 -6.03 -10.00
C ASN A 580 -20.75 -6.59 -11.18
N ASP A 581 -20.11 -6.87 -12.32
CA ASP A 581 -20.75 -7.59 -13.43
C ASP A 581 -21.17 -9.00 -12.99
N ALA A 582 -20.21 -9.88 -12.71
CA ALA A 582 -20.43 -11.13 -11.96
C ALA A 582 -19.72 -11.07 -10.60
N GLY A 583 -20.24 -11.79 -9.61
CA GLY A 583 -19.61 -11.86 -8.29
C GLY A 583 -18.25 -12.55 -8.35
N VAL A 584 -18.26 -13.86 -8.58
CA VAL A 584 -17.06 -14.69 -8.75
C VAL A 584 -17.10 -15.39 -10.10
N PHE A 585 -16.02 -15.32 -10.89
CA PHE A 585 -15.87 -16.10 -12.12
C PHE A 585 -14.63 -16.99 -12.04
N ILE A 586 -14.78 -18.29 -12.35
CA ILE A 586 -13.71 -19.28 -12.44
C ILE A 586 -13.65 -19.76 -13.88
N SER A 587 -12.53 -19.57 -14.56
CA SER A 587 -12.42 -19.89 -15.98
C SER A 587 -11.09 -20.53 -16.36
N GLY A 588 -11.14 -21.41 -17.37
CA GLY A 588 -9.97 -21.99 -18.02
C GLY A 588 -9.61 -23.39 -17.48
N LEU A 589 -9.07 -24.24 -18.35
CA LEU A 589 -8.74 -25.64 -18.05
C LEU A 589 -7.83 -25.84 -16.82
N GLY A 590 -6.98 -24.86 -16.51
CA GLY A 590 -6.10 -24.88 -15.35
C GLY A 590 -6.78 -24.55 -14.02
N ALA A 591 -7.97 -23.93 -14.05
CA ALA A 591 -8.70 -23.51 -12.85
C ALA A 591 -9.43 -24.70 -12.21
N THR A 592 -8.67 -25.48 -11.44
CA THR A 592 -9.16 -26.69 -10.78
C THR A 592 -8.91 -26.67 -9.27
N GLY A 593 -9.78 -27.34 -8.50
CA GLY A 593 -9.61 -27.42 -7.05
C GLY A 593 -9.74 -26.08 -6.32
N ASN A 594 -10.40 -25.08 -6.91
CA ASN A 594 -10.66 -23.81 -6.25
C ASN A 594 -11.89 -23.92 -5.35
N THR A 595 -11.91 -23.16 -4.25
CA THR A 595 -13.00 -23.16 -3.28
C THR A 595 -13.57 -21.76 -3.11
N VAL A 596 -14.88 -21.60 -3.24
CA VAL A 596 -15.64 -20.38 -2.94
C VAL A 596 -16.57 -20.71 -1.79
N GLN A 597 -16.30 -20.23 -0.56
CA GLN A 597 -17.08 -20.64 0.62
C GLN A 597 -17.31 -19.49 1.62
N GLY A 598 -18.48 -19.49 2.26
CA GLY A 598 -18.82 -18.54 3.33
C GLY A 598 -18.89 -17.07 2.89
N ASN A 599 -19.08 -16.77 1.60
CA ASN A 599 -19.15 -15.40 1.09
C ASN A 599 -20.58 -14.86 1.07
N PHE A 600 -20.70 -13.52 1.04
CA PHE A 600 -21.93 -12.78 0.75
C PHE A 600 -21.83 -12.22 -0.68
N ILE A 601 -22.63 -12.73 -1.60
CA ILE A 601 -22.54 -12.43 -3.03
C ILE A 601 -23.88 -11.84 -3.52
N GLY A 602 -23.83 -10.59 -4.00
CA GLY A 602 -25.02 -9.83 -4.42
C GLY A 602 -25.82 -9.21 -3.26
N THR A 603 -25.27 -9.23 -2.04
CA THR A 603 -25.95 -8.80 -0.81
C THR A 603 -25.11 -7.80 0.00
N ASN A 604 -25.70 -7.22 1.04
CA ASN A 604 -24.97 -6.49 2.08
C ASN A 604 -24.20 -7.48 3.00
N PRO A 605 -23.33 -7.00 3.93
CA PRO A 605 -22.55 -7.88 4.81
C PRO A 605 -23.38 -8.72 5.79
N ALA A 606 -24.68 -8.45 5.90
CA ALA A 606 -25.60 -9.23 6.71
C ALA A 606 -26.33 -10.32 5.92
N GLY A 607 -26.19 -10.35 4.57
CA GLY A 607 -26.93 -11.27 3.70
C GLY A 607 -28.44 -10.97 3.60
N THR A 608 -28.88 -9.77 4.00
CA THR A 608 -30.30 -9.45 4.16
C THR A 608 -30.85 -8.42 3.18
N ALA A 609 -30.00 -7.58 2.59
CA ALA A 609 -30.40 -6.53 1.66
C ALA A 609 -29.68 -6.66 0.31
N PRO A 610 -30.35 -6.29 -0.81
CA PRO A 610 -29.78 -6.40 -2.15
C PRO A 610 -28.68 -5.38 -2.41
N LEU A 611 -27.54 -5.87 -2.91
CA LEU A 611 -26.52 -5.11 -3.62
C LEU A 611 -26.08 -5.95 -4.84
N ALA A 612 -27.04 -6.13 -5.75
CA ALA A 612 -26.96 -7.06 -6.86
C ALA A 612 -25.67 -6.94 -7.67
N ASN A 613 -25.03 -8.06 -8.02
CA ASN A 613 -24.18 -8.08 -9.22
C ASN A 613 -25.09 -8.07 -10.47
N ALA A 614 -24.61 -7.56 -11.60
CA ALA A 614 -25.41 -7.36 -12.81
C ALA A 614 -25.80 -8.67 -13.53
N PHE A 615 -24.95 -9.70 -13.41
CA PHE A 615 -25.07 -11.04 -13.98
C PHE A 615 -25.07 -12.09 -12.85
N ASP A 616 -24.35 -13.20 -13.01
CA ASP A 616 -24.39 -14.33 -12.09
C ASP A 616 -23.67 -14.03 -10.77
N GLY A 617 -24.12 -14.67 -9.70
CA GLY A 617 -23.42 -14.64 -8.42
C GLY A 617 -22.06 -15.34 -8.52
N VAL A 618 -22.07 -16.61 -8.93
CA VAL A 618 -20.86 -17.39 -9.21
C VAL A 618 -20.97 -18.02 -10.60
N ARG A 619 -19.93 -17.88 -11.42
CA ARG A 619 -19.83 -18.52 -12.74
C ARG A 619 -18.61 -19.42 -12.79
N VAL A 620 -18.75 -20.60 -13.40
CA VAL A 620 -17.66 -21.52 -13.73
C VAL A 620 -17.72 -21.81 -15.24
N GLY A 621 -16.60 -21.70 -15.95
CA GLY A 621 -16.59 -21.93 -17.40
C GLY A 621 -15.20 -22.16 -17.97
N GLY A 622 -15.09 -22.16 -19.31
CA GLY A 622 -13.82 -22.39 -20.00
C GLY A 622 -13.19 -23.75 -19.65
N SER A 623 -14.00 -24.76 -19.39
CA SER A 623 -13.56 -26.09 -18.93
C SER A 623 -12.83 -26.12 -17.58
N ALA A 624 -13.03 -25.11 -16.72
CA ALA A 624 -12.69 -25.22 -15.30
C ALA A 624 -13.41 -26.43 -14.68
N SER A 625 -12.80 -27.13 -13.73
CA SER A 625 -13.35 -28.38 -13.20
C SER A 625 -12.90 -28.67 -11.78
N ASN A 626 -13.61 -29.55 -11.07
CA ASN A 626 -13.27 -29.96 -9.70
C ASN A 626 -13.21 -28.79 -8.71
N ASN A 627 -14.05 -27.77 -8.87
CA ASN A 627 -14.14 -26.65 -7.93
C ASN A 627 -15.25 -26.89 -6.89
N ILE A 628 -15.19 -26.15 -5.78
CA ILE A 628 -16.14 -26.26 -4.67
C ILE A 628 -16.79 -24.90 -4.45
N ILE A 629 -18.10 -24.82 -4.68
CA ILE A 629 -18.93 -23.67 -4.33
C ILE A 629 -19.69 -24.06 -3.07
N GLY A 630 -19.25 -23.54 -1.94
CA GLY A 630 -19.76 -23.84 -0.61
C GLY A 630 -18.94 -24.93 0.08
N GLY A 631 -19.59 -25.99 0.54
CA GLY A 631 -18.94 -27.15 1.13
C GLY A 631 -19.90 -28.05 1.91
N SER A 632 -19.40 -29.16 2.46
CA SER A 632 -20.23 -30.14 3.19
C SER A 632 -20.68 -29.66 4.57
N LEU A 633 -19.99 -28.67 5.15
CA LEU A 633 -20.41 -28.00 6.39
C LEU A 633 -21.36 -26.85 6.07
N SER A 634 -22.39 -26.65 6.91
CA SER A 634 -23.32 -25.53 6.75
C SER A 634 -22.62 -24.16 6.76
N ALA A 635 -21.58 -23.99 7.57
CA ALA A 635 -20.77 -22.78 7.64
C ALA A 635 -19.92 -22.51 6.38
N ALA A 636 -19.77 -23.49 5.48
CA ALA A 636 -19.11 -23.29 4.20
C ALA A 636 -20.05 -22.69 3.14
N GLY A 637 -21.37 -22.77 3.34
CA GLY A 637 -22.35 -22.24 2.40
C GLY A 637 -22.18 -20.74 2.15
N ASN A 638 -22.13 -20.34 0.89
CA ASN A 638 -22.22 -18.93 0.52
C ASN A 638 -23.68 -18.46 0.61
N VAL A 639 -23.87 -17.17 0.86
CA VAL A 639 -25.15 -16.47 0.65
C VAL A 639 -25.07 -15.82 -0.73
N ILE A 640 -25.84 -16.35 -1.68
CA ILE A 640 -25.85 -15.92 -3.09
C ILE A 640 -27.26 -15.47 -3.43
N ALA A 641 -27.48 -14.16 -3.46
CA ALA A 641 -28.81 -13.62 -3.64
C ALA A 641 -28.82 -12.30 -4.39
N PHE A 642 -29.99 -11.98 -4.97
CA PHE A 642 -30.28 -10.72 -5.66
C PHE A 642 -29.42 -10.44 -6.89
N ASN A 643 -28.71 -11.43 -7.43
CA ASN A 643 -27.92 -11.25 -8.64
C ASN A 643 -28.83 -11.11 -9.86
N GLY A 644 -28.41 -10.31 -10.85
CA GLY A 644 -29.18 -10.02 -12.06
C GLY A 644 -29.26 -11.19 -13.06
N GLY A 645 -28.44 -12.23 -12.86
CA GLY A 645 -28.47 -13.50 -13.59
C GLY A 645 -28.80 -14.69 -12.69
N ASN A 646 -28.09 -15.80 -12.89
CA ASN A 646 -28.23 -17.00 -12.09
C ASN A 646 -27.56 -16.83 -10.71
N GLY A 647 -27.94 -17.65 -9.74
CA GLY A 647 -27.18 -17.77 -8.49
C GLY A 647 -25.78 -18.33 -8.77
N VAL A 648 -25.75 -19.54 -9.33
CA VAL A 648 -24.55 -20.25 -9.78
C VAL A 648 -24.76 -20.73 -11.21
N LEU A 649 -23.85 -20.39 -12.12
CA LEU A 649 -23.82 -20.90 -13.49
C LEU A 649 -22.58 -21.78 -13.71
N ILE A 650 -22.77 -23.01 -14.18
CA ILE A 650 -21.70 -23.84 -14.73
C ILE A 650 -21.87 -23.88 -16.25
N ASP A 651 -21.09 -23.08 -16.97
CA ASP A 651 -21.13 -22.98 -18.44
C ASP A 651 -20.50 -24.23 -19.09
N SER A 652 -19.38 -24.68 -18.53
CA SER A 652 -18.67 -25.89 -18.94
C SER A 652 -17.75 -26.36 -17.82
N GLY A 653 -17.34 -27.63 -17.86
CA GLY A 653 -16.59 -28.24 -16.76
C GLY A 653 -17.32 -29.41 -16.15
N THR A 654 -16.63 -30.15 -15.30
CA THR A 654 -17.22 -31.27 -14.53
C THR A 654 -16.58 -31.35 -13.16
N GLY A 655 -17.25 -32.02 -12.23
CA GLY A 655 -16.81 -32.20 -10.85
C GLY A 655 -16.93 -30.93 -10.01
N ASP A 656 -17.68 -29.92 -10.46
CA ASP A 656 -17.88 -28.68 -9.73
C ASP A 656 -19.02 -28.83 -8.72
N SER A 657 -18.65 -29.00 -7.45
CA SER A 657 -19.60 -29.25 -6.37
C SER A 657 -20.26 -27.97 -5.86
N ILE A 658 -21.59 -28.00 -5.70
CA ILE A 658 -22.38 -26.86 -5.23
C ILE A 658 -23.13 -27.30 -3.98
N LEU A 659 -22.52 -27.07 -2.81
CA LEU A 659 -22.96 -27.67 -1.55
C LEU A 659 -23.27 -26.63 -0.47
N SER A 660 -24.39 -26.83 0.23
CA SER A 660 -24.82 -26.09 1.42
C SER A 660 -25.01 -24.58 1.25
N ASN A 661 -24.97 -24.05 0.02
CA ASN A 661 -25.20 -22.63 -0.26
C ASN A 661 -26.63 -22.21 0.06
N SER A 662 -26.79 -20.96 0.48
CA SER A 662 -28.06 -20.25 0.56
C SER A 662 -28.24 -19.45 -0.73
N ILE A 663 -29.01 -19.99 -1.68
CA ILE A 663 -29.22 -19.41 -3.00
C ILE A 663 -30.68 -18.98 -3.12
N PHE A 664 -30.94 -17.68 -3.22
CA PHE A 664 -32.31 -17.16 -3.27
C PHE A 664 -32.45 -15.77 -3.91
N SER A 665 -33.64 -15.45 -4.42
CA SER A 665 -33.99 -14.16 -5.01
C SER A 665 -33.03 -13.67 -6.10
N ASN A 666 -32.44 -14.57 -6.89
CA ASN A 666 -31.73 -14.22 -8.11
C ASN A 666 -32.74 -14.01 -9.26
N ALA A 667 -32.36 -13.30 -10.31
CA ALA A 667 -33.31 -12.94 -11.37
C ALA A 667 -33.59 -14.09 -12.36
N SER A 668 -32.72 -15.10 -12.40
CA SER A 668 -32.84 -16.33 -13.20
C SER A 668 -32.87 -17.56 -12.28
N LEU A 669 -32.36 -18.73 -12.71
CA LEU A 669 -32.25 -19.93 -11.88
C LEU A 669 -31.20 -19.73 -10.77
N GLY A 670 -31.38 -20.36 -9.62
CA GLY A 670 -30.35 -20.38 -8.59
C GLY A 670 -29.15 -21.27 -8.96
N ILE A 671 -29.35 -22.35 -9.73
CA ILE A 671 -28.28 -23.13 -10.36
C ILE A 671 -28.68 -23.42 -11.80
N ASP A 672 -27.77 -23.22 -12.76
CA ASP A 672 -27.93 -23.46 -14.20
C ASP A 672 -26.71 -24.23 -14.73
N LEU A 673 -26.93 -25.29 -15.51
CA LEU A 673 -25.90 -26.11 -16.13
C LEU A 673 -25.95 -25.95 -17.66
N GLY A 674 -24.98 -25.26 -18.26
CA GLY A 674 -24.87 -25.08 -19.71
C GLY A 674 -25.42 -23.76 -20.26
N PHE A 675 -25.99 -22.89 -19.42
CA PHE A 675 -26.57 -21.60 -19.81
C PHE A 675 -27.70 -21.72 -20.84
N ASP A 676 -28.46 -22.81 -20.75
CA ASP A 676 -29.57 -23.13 -21.63
C ASP A 676 -30.91 -23.26 -20.88
N GLY A 677 -30.89 -23.02 -19.57
CA GLY A 677 -32.05 -23.06 -18.68
C GLY A 677 -32.03 -24.32 -17.82
N LEU A 678 -33.22 -24.87 -17.54
CA LEU A 678 -33.33 -26.07 -16.73
C LEU A 678 -33.04 -27.32 -17.57
N THR A 679 -32.02 -28.08 -17.17
CA THR A 679 -31.70 -29.38 -17.76
C THR A 679 -32.77 -30.43 -17.43
N PRO A 680 -33.39 -31.11 -18.40
CA PRO A 680 -34.37 -32.16 -18.13
C PRO A 680 -33.73 -33.45 -17.60
N ASN A 681 -34.33 -34.05 -16.56
CA ASN A 681 -33.89 -35.37 -16.12
C ASN A 681 -34.06 -36.45 -17.20
N ASP A 682 -33.05 -37.31 -17.36
CA ASP A 682 -33.05 -38.45 -18.28
C ASP A 682 -32.95 -39.81 -17.55
N ALA A 683 -32.94 -40.92 -18.29
CA ALA A 683 -32.95 -42.26 -17.71
C ALA A 683 -31.53 -42.82 -17.53
N GLY A 684 -31.07 -42.90 -16.28
CA GLY A 684 -29.76 -43.45 -15.94
C GLY A 684 -28.58 -42.49 -16.16
N ASP A 685 -28.85 -41.20 -16.36
CA ASP A 685 -27.86 -40.11 -16.56
C ASP A 685 -26.96 -40.34 -17.79
N GLY A 686 -27.55 -40.14 -18.97
CA GLY A 686 -27.05 -40.54 -20.28
C GLY A 686 -26.60 -39.38 -21.17
N ASP A 687 -26.71 -38.14 -20.72
CA ASP A 687 -26.15 -36.97 -21.38
C ASP A 687 -24.81 -36.54 -20.75
N SER A 688 -24.22 -35.48 -21.30
CA SER A 688 -22.89 -35.01 -20.93
C SER A 688 -22.79 -33.52 -21.17
N GLY A 689 -22.03 -32.81 -20.35
CA GLY A 689 -21.91 -31.36 -20.43
C GLY A 689 -21.38 -30.79 -19.13
N ALA A 690 -21.78 -29.54 -18.84
CA ALA A 690 -21.52 -28.91 -17.55
C ALA A 690 -21.99 -29.80 -16.41
N ASN A 691 -21.09 -30.17 -15.50
CA ASN A 691 -21.36 -31.13 -14.42
C ASN A 691 -22.05 -32.42 -14.88
N ASN A 692 -21.69 -32.92 -16.07
CA ASN A 692 -22.35 -34.07 -16.70
C ASN A 692 -23.88 -33.95 -16.79
N LEU A 693 -24.44 -32.74 -16.72
CA LEU A 693 -25.90 -32.51 -16.74
C LEU A 693 -26.66 -33.31 -15.67
N GLN A 694 -26.00 -33.55 -14.53
CA GLN A 694 -26.46 -34.39 -13.43
C GLN A 694 -27.96 -34.22 -13.11
N ASN A 695 -28.70 -35.33 -13.10
CA ASN A 695 -30.12 -35.33 -12.76
C ASN A 695 -30.39 -34.87 -11.31
N PHE A 696 -31.43 -34.06 -11.12
CA PHE A 696 -31.91 -33.60 -9.81
C PHE A 696 -32.95 -34.55 -9.18
N PRO A 697 -33.15 -34.54 -7.85
CA PRO A 697 -34.12 -35.41 -7.18
C PRO A 697 -35.58 -35.00 -7.49
N VAL A 698 -36.48 -35.96 -7.72
CA VAL A 698 -37.91 -35.68 -7.89
C VAL A 698 -38.64 -35.86 -6.56
N LEU A 699 -39.26 -34.79 -6.05
CA LEU A 699 -39.98 -34.79 -4.77
C LEU A 699 -41.44 -35.21 -4.97
N SER A 700 -41.94 -36.10 -4.12
CA SER A 700 -43.33 -36.58 -4.17
C SER A 700 -44.18 -36.08 -3.00
N THR A 701 -43.62 -36.01 -1.79
CA THR A 701 -44.27 -35.41 -0.63
C THR A 701 -43.27 -34.68 0.25
N VAL A 702 -43.69 -33.55 0.82
CA VAL A 702 -42.99 -32.86 1.89
C VAL A 702 -43.99 -32.60 3.01
N GLN A 703 -43.79 -33.27 4.14
CA GLN A 703 -44.74 -33.24 5.26
C GLN A 703 -44.03 -32.97 6.58
N SER A 704 -44.43 -31.90 7.25
CA SER A 704 -43.92 -31.53 8.57
C SER A 704 -44.82 -32.06 9.67
N THR A 705 -44.20 -32.64 10.68
CA THR A 705 -44.82 -33.16 11.91
C THR A 705 -44.02 -32.69 13.12
N ASN A 706 -44.43 -33.05 14.33
CA ASN A 706 -43.70 -32.68 15.55
C ASN A 706 -42.30 -33.30 15.64
N SER A 707 -41.99 -34.32 14.84
CA SER A 707 -40.66 -34.95 14.78
C SER A 707 -39.74 -34.34 13.73
N GLY A 708 -40.20 -33.34 12.96
CA GLY A 708 -39.44 -32.73 11.88
C GLY A 708 -40.16 -32.78 10.54
N THR A 709 -39.41 -32.50 9.47
CA THR A 709 -39.91 -32.45 8.09
C THR A 709 -39.48 -33.70 7.33
N THR A 710 -40.45 -34.49 6.89
CA THR A 710 -40.21 -35.69 6.07
C THR A 710 -40.30 -35.32 4.60
N VAL A 711 -39.23 -35.64 3.86
CA VAL A 711 -39.15 -35.49 2.41
C VAL A 711 -39.12 -36.87 1.77
N THR A 712 -40.07 -37.15 0.88
CA THR A 712 -40.16 -38.39 0.10
C THR A 712 -39.97 -38.09 -1.37
N GLY A 713 -39.28 -38.97 -2.09
CA GLY A 713 -39.02 -38.81 -3.50
C GLY A 713 -38.16 -39.92 -4.10
N ASN A 714 -37.67 -39.69 -5.30
CA ASN A 714 -36.78 -40.60 -6.01
C ASN A 714 -35.75 -39.81 -6.83
N LEU A 715 -34.52 -40.32 -6.87
CA LEU A 715 -33.49 -39.90 -7.82
C LEU A 715 -33.36 -40.98 -8.90
N ASN A 716 -33.33 -40.59 -10.18
CA ASN A 716 -32.88 -41.46 -11.26
C ASN A 716 -31.63 -40.84 -11.89
N SER A 717 -30.48 -41.50 -11.75
CA SER A 717 -29.19 -41.02 -12.27
C SER A 717 -28.28 -42.23 -12.53
N THR A 718 -26.96 -42.06 -12.62
CA THR A 718 -26.01 -43.11 -13.02
C THR A 718 -26.18 -44.39 -12.18
N PRO A 719 -26.38 -45.58 -12.78
CA PRO A 719 -26.60 -46.83 -12.05
C PRO A 719 -25.48 -47.23 -11.08
N GLY A 720 -25.84 -47.84 -9.96
CA GLY A 720 -24.91 -48.39 -8.97
C GLY A 720 -24.05 -47.35 -8.23
N SER A 721 -24.32 -46.07 -8.40
CA SER A 721 -23.49 -44.95 -7.97
C SER A 721 -24.04 -44.28 -6.71
N SER A 722 -23.17 -43.60 -5.95
CA SER A 722 -23.55 -42.90 -4.72
C SER A 722 -23.75 -41.41 -4.99
N PHE A 723 -24.80 -40.85 -4.38
CA PHE A 723 -25.17 -39.45 -4.50
C PHE A 723 -25.44 -38.84 -3.13
N THR A 724 -25.03 -37.58 -2.96
CA THR A 724 -25.45 -36.73 -1.84
C THR A 724 -26.62 -35.87 -2.30
N ILE A 725 -27.77 -35.98 -1.64
CA ILE A 725 -28.94 -35.14 -1.90
C ILE A 725 -29.04 -34.09 -0.78
N GLN A 726 -29.13 -32.82 -1.13
CA GLN A 726 -29.37 -31.74 -0.17
C GLN A 726 -30.75 -31.13 -0.39
N PHE A 727 -31.48 -30.89 0.71
CA PHE A 727 -32.81 -30.28 0.66
C PHE A 727 -32.79 -28.90 1.30
N PHE A 728 -33.49 -27.97 0.66
CA PHE A 728 -33.51 -26.57 1.06
C PHE A 728 -34.95 -26.08 1.15
N SER A 729 -35.21 -25.18 2.09
CA SER A 729 -36.51 -24.51 2.24
C SER A 729 -36.46 -23.05 1.85
N GLY A 730 -37.59 -22.54 1.38
CA GLY A 730 -37.83 -21.15 1.05
C GLY A 730 -39.26 -20.74 1.38
N ASN A 731 -39.49 -19.44 1.59
CA ASN A 731 -40.83 -18.88 1.82
C ASN A 731 -41.65 -18.73 0.52
N ALA A 732 -41.01 -18.88 -0.63
CA ALA A 732 -41.62 -18.88 -1.95
C ALA A 732 -40.96 -19.96 -2.81
N CYS A 733 -41.71 -20.47 -3.78
CA CYS A 733 -41.10 -21.15 -4.90
C CYS A 733 -40.56 -20.09 -5.86
N ASP A 734 -39.40 -20.37 -6.45
CA ASP A 734 -38.85 -19.57 -7.52
C ASP A 734 -39.83 -19.48 -8.72
N PRO A 735 -39.89 -18.34 -9.44
CA PRO A 735 -40.80 -18.18 -10.58
C PRO A 735 -40.65 -19.21 -11.70
N SER A 736 -39.47 -19.83 -11.86
CA SER A 736 -39.25 -20.91 -12.83
C SER A 736 -39.89 -22.25 -12.41
N GLY A 737 -40.38 -22.36 -11.17
CA GLY A 737 -40.92 -23.59 -10.59
C GLY A 737 -39.86 -24.58 -10.09
N ASN A 738 -38.60 -24.32 -10.40
CA ASN A 738 -37.40 -25.03 -9.98
C ASN A 738 -36.42 -23.97 -9.45
N GLY A 739 -35.27 -24.32 -8.90
CA GLY A 739 -34.17 -23.35 -9.00
C GLY A 739 -33.71 -22.61 -7.76
N GLU A 740 -34.32 -22.62 -6.57
CA GLU A 740 -33.70 -21.93 -5.42
C GLU A 740 -33.81 -22.68 -4.09
N GLY A 741 -32.88 -22.38 -3.18
CA GLY A 741 -32.72 -23.05 -1.90
C GLY A 741 -32.11 -22.11 -0.85
N LYS A 742 -32.96 -21.46 -0.05
CA LYS A 742 -32.51 -20.47 0.95
C LYS A 742 -31.94 -21.10 2.22
N THR A 743 -32.65 -22.05 2.83
CA THR A 743 -32.28 -22.60 4.15
C THR A 743 -32.09 -24.10 4.06
N LEU A 744 -30.85 -24.57 4.26
CA LEU A 744 -30.52 -25.99 4.27
C LEU A 744 -31.29 -26.72 5.39
N LEU A 745 -32.04 -27.75 5.01
CA LEU A 745 -32.76 -28.64 5.93
C LEU A 745 -31.89 -29.81 6.38
N GLY A 746 -31.08 -30.33 5.46
CA GLY A 746 -30.16 -31.43 5.70
C GLY A 746 -29.73 -32.12 4.42
N SER A 747 -28.87 -33.13 4.58
CA SER A 747 -28.32 -33.93 3.49
C SER A 747 -28.62 -35.42 3.71
N LEU A 748 -28.75 -36.17 2.62
CA LEU A 748 -28.94 -37.62 2.61
C LEU A 748 -28.03 -38.25 1.56
N ASN A 749 -27.33 -39.32 1.93
CA ASN A 749 -26.58 -40.13 0.96
C ASN A 749 -27.46 -41.28 0.47
N VAL A 750 -27.55 -41.47 -0.84
CA VAL A 750 -28.27 -42.58 -1.47
C VAL A 750 -27.36 -43.33 -2.44
N GLN A 751 -27.70 -44.59 -2.71
CA GLN A 751 -27.08 -45.37 -3.77
C GLN A 751 -28.14 -45.80 -4.78
N THR A 752 -27.90 -45.53 -6.06
CA THR A 752 -28.79 -45.93 -7.14
C THR A 752 -28.72 -47.44 -7.38
N SER A 753 -29.86 -48.02 -7.77
CA SER A 753 -29.94 -49.42 -8.17
C SER A 753 -29.21 -49.68 -9.50
N GLY A 754 -29.21 -50.94 -9.95
CA GLY A 754 -28.73 -51.30 -11.29
C GLY A 754 -29.54 -50.69 -12.45
N THR A 755 -30.68 -50.06 -12.17
CA THR A 755 -31.48 -49.29 -13.14
C THR A 755 -31.39 -47.78 -12.92
N GLY A 756 -30.45 -47.31 -12.09
CA GLY A 756 -30.25 -45.87 -11.83
C GLY A 756 -31.19 -45.26 -10.79
N SER A 757 -32.13 -46.02 -10.19
CA SER A 757 -33.14 -45.45 -9.29
C SER A 757 -32.75 -45.56 -7.81
N ALA A 758 -32.98 -44.50 -7.04
CA ALA A 758 -32.87 -44.48 -5.58
C ALA A 758 -34.08 -43.76 -4.97
N GLY A 759 -34.98 -44.52 -4.35
CA GLY A 759 -36.09 -43.97 -3.57
C GLY A 759 -35.62 -43.53 -2.19
N PHE A 760 -36.17 -42.42 -1.69
CA PHE A 760 -35.87 -41.91 -0.37
C PHE A 760 -37.13 -41.47 0.38
N ASN A 761 -37.09 -41.62 1.70
CA ASN A 761 -38.09 -41.13 2.64
C ASN A 761 -37.34 -40.77 3.93
N GLN A 762 -36.96 -39.50 4.07
CA GLN A 762 -36.08 -39.04 5.14
C GLN A 762 -36.74 -37.93 5.95
N THR A 763 -36.74 -38.08 7.27
CA THR A 763 -37.15 -37.03 8.21
C THR A 763 -35.93 -36.23 8.65
N PHE A 764 -35.98 -34.90 8.48
CA PHE A 764 -34.97 -33.97 8.97
C PHE A 764 -35.48 -33.28 10.24
N PRO A 765 -34.62 -33.03 11.25
CA PRO A 765 -35.03 -32.41 12.51
C PRO A 765 -35.74 -31.05 12.40
N PRO A 766 -35.36 -30.13 11.49
CA PRO A 766 -36.06 -28.87 11.33
C PRO A 766 -37.52 -29.07 10.90
N ILE A 767 -38.44 -28.41 11.59
CA ILE A 767 -39.86 -28.29 11.22
C ILE A 767 -39.98 -27.09 10.29
N VAL A 768 -40.21 -27.34 9.01
CA VAL A 768 -40.52 -26.31 8.02
C VAL A 768 -42.00 -25.96 8.14
N ALA A 769 -42.34 -24.68 8.11
CA ALA A 769 -43.73 -24.27 8.25
C ALA A 769 -44.57 -24.71 7.04
N ALA A 770 -45.76 -25.27 7.30
CA ALA A 770 -46.73 -25.51 6.24
C ALA A 770 -46.97 -24.22 5.41
N GLY A 771 -46.97 -24.36 4.09
CA GLY A 771 -47.05 -23.24 3.15
C GLY A 771 -45.71 -22.75 2.59
N TYR A 772 -44.58 -23.10 3.23
CA TYR A 772 -43.24 -22.93 2.66
C TYR A 772 -42.98 -23.95 1.56
N TRP A 773 -41.86 -23.84 0.88
CA TRP A 773 -41.49 -24.67 -0.27
C TRP A 773 -40.16 -25.37 -0.01
N VAL A 774 -40.02 -26.59 -0.52
CA VAL A 774 -38.77 -27.37 -0.47
C VAL A 774 -38.34 -27.78 -1.87
N SER A 775 -37.05 -27.60 -2.15
CA SER A 775 -36.35 -28.05 -3.35
C SER A 775 -35.13 -28.89 -2.93
N GLY A 776 -34.48 -29.56 -3.87
CA GLY A 776 -33.23 -30.24 -3.58
C GLY A 776 -32.30 -30.39 -4.78
N THR A 777 -31.03 -30.63 -4.49
CA THR A 777 -29.97 -30.91 -5.46
C THR A 777 -29.43 -32.32 -5.24
N ALA A 778 -28.85 -32.92 -6.27
CA ALA A 778 -28.08 -34.16 -6.17
C ALA A 778 -26.63 -33.91 -6.62
N THR A 779 -25.68 -34.42 -5.85
CA THR A 779 -24.25 -34.35 -6.15
C THR A 779 -23.67 -35.76 -6.21
N ASP A 780 -23.03 -36.11 -7.32
CA ASP A 780 -22.37 -37.41 -7.49
C ASP A 780 -21.05 -37.50 -6.69
N ALA A 781 -20.42 -38.68 -6.71
CA ALA A 781 -19.15 -38.90 -6.01
C ALA A 781 -17.94 -38.15 -6.63
N SER A 782 -18.07 -37.69 -7.87
CA SER A 782 -17.04 -36.90 -8.58
C SER A 782 -17.20 -35.40 -8.36
N GLY A 783 -18.29 -34.96 -7.71
CA GLY A 783 -18.58 -33.56 -7.40
C GLY A 783 -19.58 -32.90 -8.36
N ASN A 784 -20.08 -33.59 -9.38
CA ASN A 784 -21.07 -33.03 -10.31
C ASN A 784 -22.38 -32.77 -9.57
N THR A 785 -22.81 -31.51 -9.50
CA THR A 785 -24.07 -31.12 -8.83
C THR A 785 -25.12 -30.68 -9.84
N SER A 786 -26.34 -31.18 -9.69
CA SER A 786 -27.53 -30.84 -10.48
C SER A 786 -28.00 -29.39 -10.27
N GLU A 787 -28.85 -28.87 -11.15
CA GLU A 787 -29.75 -27.77 -10.78
C GLU A 787 -30.67 -28.17 -9.60
N PHE A 788 -31.43 -27.20 -9.08
CA PHE A 788 -32.47 -27.49 -8.08
C PHE A 788 -33.68 -28.17 -8.73
N SER A 789 -34.23 -29.14 -8.02
CA SER A 789 -35.48 -29.79 -8.38
C SER A 789 -36.70 -28.87 -8.34
N SER A 790 -37.82 -29.36 -8.88
CA SER A 790 -39.11 -28.71 -8.75
C SER A 790 -39.48 -28.55 -7.27
N CYS A 791 -39.90 -27.35 -6.92
CA CYS A 791 -40.29 -27.03 -5.56
C CYS A 791 -41.59 -27.77 -5.18
N LEU A 792 -41.66 -28.28 -3.96
CA LEU A 792 -42.89 -28.87 -3.42
C LEU A 792 -43.30 -28.15 -2.14
N GLN A 793 -44.58 -27.77 -2.08
CA GLN A 793 -45.11 -27.06 -0.92
C GLN A 793 -45.18 -27.99 0.29
N VAL A 794 -44.75 -27.48 1.44
CA VAL A 794 -44.80 -28.18 2.71
C VAL A 794 -46.23 -28.27 3.21
N THR A 795 -46.64 -29.48 3.56
CA THR A 795 -47.94 -29.79 4.18
C THR A 795 -47.76 -30.26 5.62
N GLY A 796 -48.84 -30.35 6.40
CA GLY A 796 -48.80 -30.81 7.79
C GLY A 796 -48.85 -29.65 8.78
N ILE A 797 -47.94 -29.65 9.76
CA ILE A 797 -47.94 -28.64 10.83
C ILE A 797 -47.06 -27.44 10.50
N THR A 798 -47.41 -26.27 11.03
CA THR A 798 -46.45 -25.18 11.24
C THR A 798 -45.79 -25.36 12.61
N PRO A 799 -44.49 -25.02 12.78
CA PRO A 799 -43.89 -24.93 14.11
C PRO A 799 -44.80 -24.09 15.01
N PRO A 800 -45.26 -24.62 16.16
CA PRO A 800 -46.07 -23.82 17.07
C PRO A 800 -45.22 -22.63 17.52
N PRO A 801 -45.76 -21.40 17.51
CA PRO A 801 -45.00 -20.24 17.94
C PRO A 801 -44.56 -20.43 19.38
N LEU A 802 -43.29 -20.16 19.69
CA LEU A 802 -42.85 -20.09 21.08
C LEU A 802 -43.45 -18.82 21.69
N THR A 803 -44.44 -18.98 22.58
CA THR A 803 -45.15 -17.85 23.19
C THR A 803 -44.44 -17.25 24.39
N GLN A 804 -43.36 -17.90 24.84
CA GLN A 804 -42.50 -17.56 25.97
C GLN A 804 -41.04 -17.53 25.51
N GLY A 805 -40.23 -16.62 26.05
CA GLY A 805 -38.82 -16.51 25.64
C GLY A 805 -38.48 -15.24 24.85
N ASP A 806 -39.43 -14.32 24.69
CA ASP A 806 -39.24 -12.99 24.10
C ASP A 806 -38.67 -12.06 25.20
N ILE A 807 -37.34 -12.06 25.33
CA ILE A 807 -36.62 -11.32 26.38
C ILE A 807 -36.49 -9.83 26.04
N ASP A 808 -36.79 -9.43 24.80
CA ASP A 808 -36.72 -8.04 24.36
C ASP A 808 -38.06 -7.34 24.14
N CYS A 809 -39.15 -8.07 24.41
CA CYS A 809 -40.54 -7.63 24.29
C CYS A 809 -40.90 -7.14 22.89
N SER A 810 -40.23 -7.66 21.85
CA SER A 810 -40.55 -7.34 20.46
C SER A 810 -41.87 -7.96 19.98
N GLY A 811 -42.42 -8.91 20.74
CA GLY A 811 -43.58 -9.72 20.34
C GLY A 811 -43.19 -10.94 19.51
N HIS A 812 -41.89 -11.18 19.28
CA HIS A 812 -41.39 -12.25 18.42
C HIS A 812 -40.18 -12.94 19.05
N VAL A 813 -40.30 -14.23 19.35
CA VAL A 813 -39.13 -15.02 19.76
C VAL A 813 -38.23 -15.28 18.55
N ASN A 814 -37.03 -14.74 18.58
CA ASN A 814 -36.07 -14.80 17.47
C ASN A 814 -34.62 -14.99 17.96
N SER A 815 -33.66 -14.92 17.04
CA SER A 815 -32.23 -15.14 17.35
C SER A 815 -31.65 -14.10 18.32
N ILE A 816 -32.21 -12.88 18.36
CA ILE A 816 -31.82 -11.85 19.31
C ILE A 816 -32.24 -12.25 20.73
N ASP A 817 -33.42 -12.85 20.89
CA ASP A 817 -33.84 -13.39 22.18
C ASP A 817 -32.94 -14.53 22.64
N ALA A 818 -32.65 -15.47 21.74
CA ALA A 818 -31.73 -16.58 22.03
C ALA A 818 -30.37 -16.04 22.53
N LEU A 819 -29.81 -15.05 21.85
CA LEU A 819 -28.52 -14.46 22.21
C LEU A 819 -28.58 -13.71 23.55
N ARG A 820 -29.61 -12.87 23.76
CA ARG A 820 -29.78 -12.14 25.02
C ARG A 820 -29.98 -13.10 26.19
N LEU A 821 -30.78 -14.15 26.00
CA LEU A 821 -31.02 -15.15 27.03
C LEU A 821 -29.74 -15.92 27.36
N LEU A 822 -28.96 -16.29 26.35
CA LEU A 822 -27.66 -16.95 26.51
C LEU A 822 -26.65 -16.05 27.26
N ARG A 823 -26.60 -14.76 26.95
CA ARG A 823 -25.77 -13.77 27.67
C ARG A 823 -26.19 -13.66 29.12
N TYR A 824 -27.49 -13.53 29.37
CA TYR A 824 -28.03 -13.42 30.73
C TYR A 824 -27.65 -14.63 31.59
N VAL A 825 -27.88 -15.86 31.10
CA VAL A 825 -27.55 -17.08 31.87
C VAL A 825 -26.05 -17.31 32.02
N ALA A 826 -25.23 -16.69 31.17
CA ALA A 826 -23.77 -16.66 31.28
C ALA A 826 -23.25 -15.55 32.22
N GLY A 827 -24.13 -14.76 32.85
CA GLY A 827 -23.75 -13.67 33.75
C GLY A 827 -23.21 -12.43 33.03
N LEU A 828 -23.50 -12.28 31.73
CA LEU A 828 -23.12 -11.11 30.95
C LEU A 828 -24.26 -10.09 30.95
N ASP A 829 -23.90 -8.80 30.91
CA ASP A 829 -24.90 -7.72 30.83
C ASP A 829 -25.78 -7.84 29.59
N VAL A 830 -27.08 -7.62 29.80
CA VAL A 830 -28.12 -7.60 28.78
C VAL A 830 -28.88 -6.28 28.88
N THR A 831 -28.72 -5.42 27.88
CA THR A 831 -29.48 -4.16 27.75
C THR A 831 -30.80 -4.41 27.02
N GLN A 832 -31.91 -4.02 27.64
CA GLN A 832 -33.25 -3.96 27.05
C GLN A 832 -33.60 -2.50 26.73
N ASN A 833 -34.06 -2.21 25.51
CA ASN A 833 -34.29 -0.84 25.01
C ASN A 833 -35.78 -0.44 24.97
N GLN A 834 -36.64 -1.11 25.72
CA GLN A 834 -38.10 -0.89 25.81
C GLN A 834 -38.53 -1.07 27.28
N PRO A 835 -39.78 -0.76 27.71
CA PRO A 835 -40.20 -0.92 29.11
C PRO A 835 -40.43 -2.40 29.47
N CYS A 836 -39.43 -3.22 29.18
CA CYS A 836 -39.29 -4.59 29.61
C CYS A 836 -38.73 -4.59 31.03
N PRO A 837 -39.23 -5.48 31.89
CA PRO A 837 -38.62 -5.65 33.20
C PRO A 837 -37.23 -6.29 33.10
N PRO A 838 -36.30 -5.94 34.02
CA PRO A 838 -34.94 -6.45 34.00
C PRO A 838 -34.91 -7.99 33.93
N PRO A 839 -34.00 -8.58 33.14
CA PRO A 839 -33.81 -10.03 33.13
C PRO A 839 -33.62 -10.58 34.56
N GLY A 840 -34.41 -11.60 34.94
CA GLY A 840 -34.36 -12.20 36.28
C GLY A 840 -35.35 -11.68 37.31
N THR A 841 -36.18 -10.68 36.99
CA THR A 841 -37.32 -10.33 37.86
C THR A 841 -38.42 -11.40 37.78
N ASN A 842 -38.94 -11.87 38.92
CA ASN A 842 -40.08 -12.80 39.02
C ASN A 842 -41.34 -12.18 38.39
N LEU A 843 -41.50 -12.34 37.09
CA LEU A 843 -42.57 -11.73 36.33
C LEU A 843 -43.02 -12.68 35.20
N PRO A 844 -44.21 -12.46 34.60
CA PRO A 844 -44.89 -13.49 33.83
C PRO A 844 -44.07 -14.10 32.68
N PRO A 845 -44.47 -15.30 32.20
CA PRO A 845 -43.68 -16.22 31.36
C PRO A 845 -43.12 -15.68 30.02
N LYS A 846 -43.41 -14.44 29.64
CA LYS A 846 -43.03 -13.91 28.32
C LYS A 846 -41.52 -13.63 28.18
N TRP A 847 -40.78 -13.38 29.27
CA TRP A 847 -39.49 -12.67 29.23
C TRP A 847 -38.23 -13.53 29.41
N GLY A 848 -38.17 -14.67 28.74
CA GLY A 848 -36.99 -15.54 28.76
C GLY A 848 -37.13 -16.84 29.55
N ASP A 849 -38.22 -17.03 30.30
CA ASP A 849 -38.57 -18.31 30.93
C ASP A 849 -39.41 -19.13 29.94
N ALA A 850 -38.73 -19.89 29.08
CA ALA A 850 -39.34 -20.61 27.97
C ALA A 850 -40.12 -21.85 28.42
N ASP A 851 -39.99 -22.27 29.68
CA ASP A 851 -40.67 -23.43 30.24
C ASP A 851 -41.55 -23.18 31.46
N CYS A 852 -41.68 -21.91 31.83
CA CYS A 852 -42.64 -21.41 32.80
C CYS A 852 -42.41 -21.97 34.21
N ASN A 853 -41.17 -22.33 34.55
CA ASN A 853 -40.81 -22.83 35.88
C ASN A 853 -40.55 -21.72 36.91
N GLY A 854 -40.55 -20.45 36.48
CA GLY A 854 -40.31 -19.26 37.31
C GLY A 854 -38.85 -18.81 37.37
N ALA A 855 -37.93 -19.44 36.63
CA ALA A 855 -36.53 -19.10 36.58
C ALA A 855 -36.00 -19.09 35.14
N ILE A 856 -35.19 -18.08 34.80
CA ILE A 856 -34.46 -18.07 33.53
C ILE A 856 -33.17 -18.85 33.71
N THR A 857 -33.08 -19.99 33.03
CA THR A 857 -31.95 -20.93 33.13
C THR A 857 -31.34 -21.22 31.77
N SER A 858 -30.21 -21.94 31.76
CA SER A 858 -29.61 -22.44 30.51
C SER A 858 -30.54 -23.38 29.73
N VAL A 859 -31.54 -23.99 30.39
CA VAL A 859 -32.57 -24.81 29.73
C VAL A 859 -33.47 -23.91 28.87
N ASP A 860 -33.83 -22.73 29.35
CA ASP A 860 -34.64 -21.76 28.61
C ASP A 860 -33.88 -21.20 27.42
N ALA A 861 -32.62 -20.81 27.64
CA ALA A 861 -31.71 -20.39 26.57
C ALA A 861 -31.62 -21.46 25.46
N LEU A 862 -31.52 -22.73 25.84
CA LEU A 862 -31.50 -23.84 24.89
C LEU A 862 -32.84 -24.04 24.18
N LYS A 863 -33.98 -23.88 24.87
CA LYS A 863 -35.32 -23.99 24.26
C LYS A 863 -35.56 -22.90 23.23
N VAL A 864 -35.22 -21.65 23.54
CA VAL A 864 -35.30 -20.53 22.60
C VAL A 864 -34.35 -20.75 21.42
N LEU A 865 -33.12 -21.18 21.66
CA LEU A 865 -32.17 -21.49 20.58
C LEU A 865 -32.66 -22.63 19.67
N ARG A 866 -33.24 -23.68 20.24
CA ARG A 866 -33.86 -24.78 19.47
C ARG A 866 -35.03 -24.29 18.63
N PHE A 867 -35.91 -23.46 19.20
CA PHE A 867 -37.03 -22.88 18.47
C PHE A 867 -36.55 -22.04 17.27
N VAL A 868 -35.57 -21.17 17.49
CA VAL A 868 -34.97 -20.34 16.44
C VAL A 868 -34.30 -21.20 15.35
N ALA A 869 -33.73 -22.35 15.73
CA ALA A 869 -33.19 -23.32 14.80
C ALA A 869 -34.25 -24.19 14.08
N GLY A 870 -35.55 -23.91 14.27
CA GLY A 870 -36.66 -24.67 13.70
C GLY A 870 -36.83 -26.07 14.30
N LEU A 871 -36.18 -26.36 15.43
CA LEU A 871 -36.27 -27.65 16.09
C LEU A 871 -37.51 -27.73 16.97
N ALA A 872 -38.07 -28.93 17.12
CA ALA A 872 -39.15 -29.18 18.06
C ALA A 872 -38.73 -28.76 19.49
N VAL A 873 -39.60 -27.97 20.11
CA VAL A 873 -39.47 -27.56 21.51
C VAL A 873 -40.64 -28.15 22.28
N SER A 874 -40.32 -28.96 23.29
CA SER A 874 -41.32 -29.40 24.27
C SER A 874 -41.44 -28.32 25.33
N GLN A 875 -42.63 -27.74 25.43
CA GLN A 875 -43.03 -26.97 26.61
C GLN A 875 -43.68 -27.96 27.59
N THR A 876 -43.10 -28.08 28.78
CA THR A 876 -43.74 -28.81 29.88
C THR A 876 -44.92 -27.98 30.36
N GLN A 877 -46.12 -28.38 29.93
CA GLN A 877 -47.37 -27.72 30.32
C GLN A 877 -47.61 -27.76 31.85
N PRO A 878 -48.36 -26.78 32.40
CA PRO A 878 -49.10 -25.76 31.65
C PRO A 878 -48.46 -24.37 31.81
N CYS A 879 -47.76 -23.92 30.77
CA CYS A 879 -47.58 -22.48 30.57
C CYS A 879 -48.98 -21.83 30.41
N PRO A 880 -49.32 -20.77 31.18
CA PRO A 880 -50.59 -20.06 31.02
C PRO A 880 -50.75 -19.54 29.58
N ALA A 881 -52.00 -19.54 29.08
CA ALA A 881 -52.33 -18.91 27.80
C ALA A 881 -52.04 -17.39 27.83
N ILE A 882 -51.62 -16.84 26.67
CA ILE A 882 -51.35 -15.42 26.50
C ILE A 882 -52.53 -14.58 27.01
N GLY A 883 -52.28 -13.70 27.99
CA GLY A 883 -53.27 -12.73 28.49
C GLY A 883 -54.12 -13.21 29.67
N GLN A 884 -53.88 -14.39 30.22
CA GLN A 884 -54.48 -14.82 31.49
C GLN A 884 -53.64 -14.30 32.67
N PRO A 885 -54.24 -13.65 33.69
CA PRO A 885 -53.52 -13.33 34.92
C PRO A 885 -53.08 -14.63 35.60
N VAL A 886 -51.79 -14.71 35.90
CA VAL A 886 -51.21 -15.83 36.66
C VAL A 886 -51.69 -15.65 38.11
N SER A 887 -52.46 -16.61 38.62
CA SER A 887 -52.99 -16.61 39.99
C SER A 887 -51.91 -16.94 41.02
#